data_AF-A0A1V9YJB6-F1
#
_entry.id   AF-A0A1V9YJB6-F1
#
_cell.length_a   1.000
_cell.length_b   1.000
_cell.length_c   1.000
_cell.angle_alpha   90.00
_cell.angle_beta   90.00
_cell.angle_gamma   90.00
#
_symmetry.space_group_name_H-M   'P 1'
#
loop_
_entity.id
_entity.type
_entity.pdbx_description
1 polymer ?
#
loop_
_entity_poly.entity_id
_entity_poly.type
_entity_poly.pdbx_seq_one_letter_code
_entity_poly.pdbx_strand_id
1 'polypeptide(L)'
;MGAAASTTRQVYDKAQCQALCGDLFNDELWREAATNDVISHEKLTLLFHSISDVVLLHDGVTAHARTLSDGLRARGFTTWLREPAPEEPQRPSADGPSKSAVKSEQAIDNARCIVVVVTQPYVDKFGRAEDACFLEFTQAERRHTAARMLAVVADAALADTERWPSDLRRVFRRAIAPVDVSVEVAVAQHVDALVAQITSVIGLPMAKRFERTIAAAEAPSSELKETSTATDDPKEVTRQASETKLTPAPRDAAKSPLLEAKDAASEIKGATPEANSAAAEVKEASSEAKDADSTRCVSALPVGRKESDASAGTASFKAKRVLAPAPAPESNDGEFEKLTAALVDASFVAVYDYAFAQGVVNRAFPHELHVPASCTVGKEAGLALSGAYLADLRDREELLSLGPAGSRLHKTDFLLRLRLWAQDPGFVLAGGRFKSWFSLELTTENHVVVAFNKGADTFPITRRDEPFVLPTNAWIDFALRVNVAARVLQVVVGNARLDDLSLPPGFRLSLGKALAEGSLQLYDAAHKAKLFCGYIHRLELFSANLALPPAPAVPAAFAEKKTALCAGLTQLCDYPFEVDLVDRVAGRSFPAPASSYVHPEHGLFLDGDYYGEHESRPGVACVGAFAAQMSKSNFVVAASLCPLGEGWVWCFGKGWRWFGILVLPSMALEMELNHQATRFPLTRRGQSLVLRPNEWVHLAVKAAGKRFHIFVDGDELDPIELGAKFDYWVGEGDDNAILLHGDSANEAYYGLMKHLEFWSSPPPAE
;
A
#
# COMPACT_ATOMS: atom_id res chain seq x y z
N MET A 1 -2.19 -61.36 -19.30
CA MET A 1 -1.03 -60.60 -19.80
C MET A 1 -1.55 -59.32 -20.41
N GLY A 2 -1.32 -58.19 -19.75
CA GLY A 2 -1.81 -56.86 -20.11
C GLY A 2 -1.45 -55.94 -18.95
N ALA A 3 -0.48 -55.05 -19.18
CA ALA A 3 0.26 -54.42 -18.09
C ALA A 3 -0.60 -53.38 -17.35
N ALA A 4 -0.73 -53.55 -16.03
CA ALA A 4 -1.02 -52.42 -15.17
C ALA A 4 0.22 -51.52 -15.16
N ALA A 5 0.15 -50.39 -15.87
CA ALA A 5 1.17 -49.36 -15.73
C ALA A 5 1.14 -48.88 -14.28
N SER A 6 2.27 -49.05 -13.58
CA SER A 6 2.43 -48.55 -12.21
C SER A 6 2.56 -47.03 -12.27
N THR A 7 1.43 -46.32 -12.32
CA THR A 7 1.39 -44.90 -11.99
C THR A 7 1.93 -44.73 -10.59
N THR A 8 3.18 -44.28 -10.50
CA THR A 8 3.73 -43.70 -9.27
C THR A 8 2.70 -42.72 -8.72
N ARG A 9 2.29 -42.88 -7.46
CA ARG A 9 1.37 -41.97 -6.77
C ARG A 9 1.98 -40.58 -6.75
N GLN A 10 1.70 -39.80 -7.78
CA GLN A 10 2.17 -38.43 -7.91
C GLN A 10 1.45 -37.64 -6.83
N VAL A 11 2.22 -37.16 -5.86
CA VAL A 11 1.78 -36.29 -4.79
C VAL A 11 2.43 -34.95 -5.01
N TYR A 12 1.66 -33.88 -4.81
CA TYR A 12 2.13 -32.51 -5.00
C TYR A 12 2.20 -31.84 -3.63
N ASP A 13 3.32 -31.19 -3.35
CA ASP A 13 3.44 -30.29 -2.19
C ASP A 13 2.67 -28.98 -2.42
N LYS A 14 2.64 -28.12 -1.39
CA LYS A 14 1.93 -26.84 -1.46
C LYS A 14 2.44 -25.92 -2.57
N ALA A 15 3.76 -25.78 -2.72
CA ALA A 15 4.36 -24.87 -3.68
C ALA A 15 4.14 -25.36 -5.11
N GLN A 16 4.27 -26.67 -5.32
CA GLN A 16 3.87 -27.34 -6.55
C GLN A 16 2.39 -27.09 -6.83
N CYS A 17 1.48 -27.45 -5.94
CA CYS A 17 0.05 -27.29 -6.14
C CYS A 17 -0.37 -25.82 -6.38
N GLN A 18 0.28 -24.85 -5.74
CA GLN A 18 0.05 -23.43 -5.98
C GLN A 18 0.51 -23.02 -7.39
N ALA A 19 1.63 -23.54 -7.88
CA ALA A 19 2.07 -23.38 -9.26
C ALA A 19 1.17 -24.14 -10.27
N LEU A 20 0.57 -25.28 -9.90
CA LEU A 20 -0.40 -26.02 -10.72
C LEU A 20 -1.72 -25.25 -10.87
N CYS A 21 -2.25 -24.72 -9.76
CA CYS A 21 -3.59 -24.14 -9.69
C CYS A 21 -3.63 -22.64 -10.05
N GLY A 22 -2.55 -21.88 -9.81
CA GLY A 22 -2.49 -20.45 -10.10
C GLY A 22 -3.61 -19.65 -9.41
N ASP A 23 -4.42 -18.94 -10.20
CA ASP A 23 -5.60 -18.16 -9.75
C ASP A 23 -6.70 -19.00 -9.08
N LEU A 24 -6.63 -20.34 -9.16
CA LEU A 24 -7.56 -21.26 -8.50
C LEU A 24 -7.03 -21.80 -7.16
N PHE A 25 -5.81 -21.45 -6.77
CA PHE A 25 -5.26 -21.88 -5.49
C PHE A 25 -5.91 -21.12 -4.33
N ASN A 26 -6.43 -21.86 -3.34
CA ASN A 26 -6.98 -21.31 -2.10
C ASN A 26 -6.36 -22.05 -0.91
N ASP A 27 -5.80 -21.30 0.04
CA ASP A 27 -5.18 -21.83 1.27
C ASP A 27 -6.16 -22.55 2.21
N GLU A 28 -7.46 -22.29 2.11
CA GLU A 28 -8.50 -23.03 2.84
C GLU A 28 -8.77 -24.38 2.20
N LEU A 29 -9.09 -24.40 0.90
CA LEU A 29 -9.25 -25.65 0.14
C LEU A 29 -7.99 -26.51 0.17
N TRP A 30 -6.79 -25.91 0.19
CA TRP A 30 -5.54 -26.62 0.40
C TRP A 30 -5.50 -27.31 1.77
N ARG A 31 -5.84 -26.61 2.86
CA ARG A 31 -5.86 -27.19 4.22
C ARG A 31 -6.89 -28.30 4.38
N GLU A 32 -8.02 -28.23 3.67
CA GLU A 32 -9.05 -29.29 3.65
C GLU A 32 -8.67 -30.48 2.75
N ALA A 33 -7.94 -30.21 1.66
CA ALA A 33 -7.60 -31.21 0.66
C ALA A 33 -6.27 -31.94 0.90
N ALA A 34 -5.26 -31.27 1.46
CA ALA A 34 -3.95 -31.85 1.72
C ALA A 34 -3.99 -32.86 2.89
N THR A 35 -2.98 -33.73 2.94
CA THR A 35 -2.76 -34.65 4.06
C THR A 35 -1.26 -34.80 4.21
N ASN A 36 -0.71 -34.42 5.36
CA ASN A 36 0.74 -34.26 5.59
C ASN A 36 1.40 -33.31 4.56
N ASP A 37 0.80 -32.13 4.36
CA ASP A 37 1.26 -31.07 3.43
C ASP A 37 1.47 -31.49 1.97
N VAL A 38 0.81 -32.58 1.54
CA VAL A 38 0.74 -33.00 0.13
C VAL A 38 -0.69 -33.35 -0.29
N ILE A 39 -1.00 -33.17 -1.57
CA ILE A 39 -2.24 -33.65 -2.21
C ILE A 39 -1.93 -34.73 -3.24
N SER A 40 -2.76 -35.77 -3.32
CA SER A 40 -2.62 -36.79 -4.38
C SER A 40 -3.16 -36.28 -5.72
N HIS A 41 -2.56 -36.74 -6.81
CA HIS A 41 -3.02 -36.44 -8.17
C HIS A 41 -4.51 -36.78 -8.38
N GLU A 42 -5.01 -37.89 -7.84
CA GLU A 42 -6.43 -38.26 -7.89
C GLU A 42 -7.33 -37.21 -7.20
N LYS A 43 -6.95 -36.75 -5.99
CA LYS A 43 -7.73 -35.76 -5.24
C LYS A 43 -7.67 -34.37 -5.87
N LEU A 44 -6.51 -33.97 -6.40
CA LEU A 44 -6.35 -32.74 -7.18
C LEU A 44 -7.18 -32.78 -8.48
N THR A 45 -7.19 -33.92 -9.17
CA THR A 45 -8.00 -34.14 -10.37
C THR A 45 -9.49 -34.00 -10.05
N LEU A 46 -9.97 -34.58 -8.95
CA LEU A 46 -11.36 -34.44 -8.50
C LEU A 46 -11.74 -32.98 -8.17
N LEU A 47 -10.83 -32.21 -7.55
CA LEU A 47 -11.06 -30.78 -7.32
C LEU A 47 -11.19 -30.02 -8.64
N PHE A 48 -10.32 -30.25 -9.63
CA PHE A 48 -10.47 -29.63 -10.95
C PHE A 48 -11.75 -30.08 -11.67
N HIS A 49 -12.21 -31.32 -11.52
CA HIS A 49 -13.48 -31.76 -12.10
C HIS A 49 -14.72 -31.11 -11.45
N SER A 50 -14.57 -30.46 -10.28
CA SER A 50 -15.65 -29.71 -9.63
C SER A 50 -15.77 -28.25 -10.11
N ILE A 51 -14.77 -27.73 -10.83
CA ILE A 51 -14.70 -26.34 -11.30
C ILE A 51 -15.08 -26.28 -12.79
N SER A 52 -15.92 -25.31 -13.16
CA SER A 52 -16.28 -25.06 -14.57
C SER A 52 -15.60 -23.79 -15.09
N ASP A 53 -14.99 -23.82 -16.27
CA ASP A 53 -14.44 -22.61 -16.89
C ASP A 53 -15.53 -21.56 -17.13
N VAL A 54 -16.70 -21.98 -17.61
CA VAL A 54 -17.82 -21.08 -17.96
C VAL A 54 -19.17 -21.62 -17.51
N VAL A 55 -19.94 -20.80 -16.78
CA VAL A 55 -21.39 -21.02 -16.58
C VAL A 55 -22.17 -20.10 -17.50
N LEU A 56 -23.14 -20.65 -18.25
CA LEU A 56 -24.02 -19.87 -19.11
C LEU A 56 -25.38 -19.67 -18.42
N LEU A 57 -25.68 -18.42 -18.03
CA LEU A 57 -26.99 -18.02 -17.52
C LEU A 57 -27.93 -17.70 -18.67
N HIS A 58 -29.12 -18.29 -18.66
CA HIS A 58 -30.08 -18.21 -19.76
C HIS A 58 -31.51 -18.46 -19.28
N ASP A 59 -32.47 -18.05 -20.09
CA ASP A 59 -33.90 -17.99 -19.75
C ASP A 59 -34.63 -19.36 -19.75
N GLY A 60 -33.93 -20.44 -20.08
CA GLY A 60 -34.44 -21.80 -20.18
C GLY A 60 -34.73 -22.30 -21.60
N VAL A 61 -34.89 -21.41 -22.60
CA VAL A 61 -35.49 -21.75 -23.91
C VAL A 61 -34.64 -21.24 -25.10
N THR A 62 -33.33 -21.18 -24.94
CA THR A 62 -32.43 -20.49 -25.89
C THR A 62 -31.46 -21.44 -26.62
N ALA A 63 -31.69 -21.64 -27.93
CA ALA A 63 -30.77 -22.37 -28.81
C ALA A 63 -29.37 -21.71 -28.89
N HIS A 64 -29.32 -20.38 -28.77
CA HIS A 64 -28.08 -19.60 -28.68
C HIS A 64 -27.17 -20.08 -27.54
N ALA A 65 -27.71 -20.30 -26.33
CA ALA A 65 -26.92 -20.73 -25.18
C ALA A 65 -26.30 -22.13 -25.38
N ARG A 66 -27.01 -23.04 -26.07
CA ARG A 66 -26.45 -24.34 -26.48
C ARG A 66 -25.34 -24.20 -27.52
N THR A 67 -25.58 -23.40 -28.57
CA THR A 67 -24.61 -23.17 -29.65
C THR A 67 -23.32 -22.53 -29.14
N LEU A 68 -23.42 -21.57 -28.21
CA LEU A 68 -22.27 -20.98 -27.51
C LEU A 68 -21.53 -22.02 -26.67
N SER A 69 -22.27 -22.81 -25.88
CA SER A 69 -21.70 -23.89 -25.05
C SER A 69 -20.91 -24.91 -25.89
N ASP A 70 -21.49 -25.38 -27.00
CA ASP A 70 -20.82 -26.33 -27.90
C ASP A 70 -19.62 -25.69 -28.61
N GLY A 71 -19.72 -24.42 -29.02
CA GLY A 71 -18.62 -23.66 -29.60
C GLY A 71 -17.44 -23.42 -28.65
N LEU A 72 -17.71 -23.26 -27.36
CA LEU A 72 -16.70 -23.15 -26.29
C LEU A 72 -16.07 -24.50 -25.95
N ARG A 73 -16.88 -25.56 -25.85
CA ARG A 73 -16.41 -26.95 -25.65
C ARG A 73 -15.47 -27.39 -26.78
N ALA A 74 -15.82 -27.08 -28.03
CA ALA A 74 -14.97 -27.36 -29.20
C ALA A 74 -13.59 -26.67 -29.14
N ARG A 75 -13.43 -25.62 -28.31
CA ARG A 75 -12.17 -24.88 -28.12
C ARG A 75 -11.44 -25.27 -26.82
N GLY A 76 -12.02 -26.18 -26.03
CA GLY A 76 -11.42 -26.82 -24.86
C GLY A 76 -11.85 -26.26 -23.49
N PHE A 77 -12.90 -25.44 -23.43
CA PHE A 77 -13.47 -24.95 -22.16
C PHE A 77 -14.48 -25.93 -21.58
N THR A 78 -14.47 -26.11 -20.24
CA THR A 78 -15.57 -26.79 -19.56
C THR A 78 -16.75 -25.82 -19.36
N THR A 79 -17.92 -26.19 -19.87
CA THR A 79 -19.12 -25.35 -19.78
C THR A 79 -20.27 -26.05 -19.06
N TRP A 80 -20.94 -25.29 -18.19
CA TRP A 80 -22.18 -25.71 -17.53
C TRP A 80 -23.35 -24.84 -17.99
N LEU A 81 -24.50 -25.50 -18.18
CA LEU A 81 -25.75 -24.88 -18.60
C LEU A 81 -26.92 -25.62 -17.94
N ARG A 82 -27.90 -24.88 -17.43
CA ARG A 82 -29.12 -25.45 -16.84
C ARG A 82 -29.96 -26.13 -17.91
N GLU A 83 -30.01 -27.46 -17.90
CA GLU A 83 -30.95 -28.21 -18.73
C GLU A 83 -32.39 -28.01 -18.20
N PRO A 84 -33.39 -27.80 -19.07
CA PRO A 84 -34.78 -27.79 -18.64
C PRO A 84 -35.13 -29.18 -18.10
N ALA A 85 -35.66 -29.23 -16.87
CA ALA A 85 -36.12 -30.48 -16.30
C ALA A 85 -37.19 -31.11 -17.21
N PRO A 86 -37.14 -32.43 -17.49
CA PRO A 86 -38.28 -33.10 -18.12
C PRO A 86 -39.51 -32.89 -17.24
N GLU A 87 -40.68 -32.74 -17.86
CA GLU A 87 -41.93 -32.32 -17.21
C GLU A 87 -42.42 -33.30 -16.13
N GLU A 88 -41.82 -33.26 -14.93
CA GLU A 88 -42.39 -33.90 -13.75
C GLU A 88 -43.56 -33.03 -13.23
N PRO A 89 -44.74 -33.62 -12.97
CA PRO A 89 -45.89 -32.85 -12.50
C PRO A 89 -45.59 -32.15 -11.17
N GLN A 90 -45.77 -30.84 -11.14
CA GLN A 90 -45.55 -30.01 -9.96
C GLN A 90 -46.36 -30.52 -8.76
N ARG A 91 -45.70 -31.23 -7.84
CA ARG A 91 -46.14 -31.33 -6.45
C ARG A 91 -45.37 -30.29 -5.63
N PRO A 92 -46.04 -29.44 -4.83
CA PRO A 92 -45.34 -28.59 -3.88
C PRO A 92 -44.78 -29.47 -2.76
N SER A 93 -43.47 -29.72 -2.76
CA SER A 93 -42.76 -30.32 -1.63
C SER A 93 -42.47 -29.23 -0.59
N ALA A 94 -42.91 -29.45 0.65
CA ALA A 94 -42.68 -28.53 1.76
C ALA A 94 -41.23 -28.54 2.32
N ASP A 95 -40.32 -29.29 1.69
CA ASP A 95 -38.96 -29.55 2.15
C ASP A 95 -37.90 -28.97 1.19
N GLY A 96 -37.46 -27.74 1.48
CA GLY A 96 -36.23 -27.15 0.94
C GLY A 96 -36.24 -26.69 -0.53
N PRO A 97 -35.16 -26.02 -1.00
CA PRO A 97 -34.99 -25.63 -2.39
C PRO A 97 -34.87 -26.86 -3.30
N SER A 98 -35.36 -26.75 -4.54
CA SER A 98 -35.37 -27.88 -5.47
C SER A 98 -33.94 -28.35 -5.82
N LYS A 99 -33.79 -29.65 -6.10
CA LYS A 99 -32.49 -30.23 -6.51
C LYS A 99 -31.88 -29.57 -7.77
N SER A 100 -32.67 -28.86 -8.58
CA SER A 100 -32.17 -28.10 -9.73
C SER A 100 -31.61 -26.73 -9.32
N ALA A 101 -32.23 -26.05 -8.35
CA ALA A 101 -31.74 -24.77 -7.83
C ALA A 101 -30.39 -24.95 -7.13
N VAL A 102 -30.28 -25.92 -6.22
CA VAL A 102 -29.02 -26.24 -5.51
C VAL A 102 -27.88 -26.59 -6.49
N LYS A 103 -28.18 -27.27 -7.60
CA LYS A 103 -27.19 -27.55 -8.66
C LYS A 103 -26.77 -26.30 -9.44
N SER A 104 -27.67 -25.34 -9.63
CA SER A 104 -27.36 -24.08 -10.32
C SER A 104 -26.50 -23.17 -9.45
N GLU A 105 -26.86 -23.04 -8.16
CA GLU A 105 -26.06 -22.32 -7.16
C GLU A 105 -24.64 -22.89 -7.06
N GLN A 106 -24.49 -24.21 -6.93
CA GLN A 106 -23.18 -24.86 -6.91
C GLN A 106 -22.39 -24.72 -8.22
N ALA A 107 -23.06 -24.70 -9.37
CA ALA A 107 -22.38 -24.49 -10.64
C ALA A 107 -21.87 -23.05 -10.77
N ILE A 108 -22.71 -22.06 -10.41
CA ILE A 108 -22.34 -20.65 -10.34
C ILE A 108 -21.17 -20.48 -9.38
N ASP A 109 -21.24 -21.00 -8.15
CA ASP A 109 -20.21 -20.79 -7.14
C ASP A 109 -18.83 -21.36 -7.52
N ASN A 110 -18.80 -22.42 -8.33
CA ASN A 110 -17.59 -23.07 -8.83
C ASN A 110 -17.22 -22.66 -10.27
N ALA A 111 -17.83 -21.60 -10.81
CA ALA A 111 -17.50 -21.05 -12.11
C ALA A 111 -16.24 -20.18 -12.07
N ARG A 112 -15.45 -20.17 -13.15
CA ARG A 112 -14.34 -19.23 -13.34
C ARG A 112 -14.80 -17.95 -14.06
N CYS A 113 -15.75 -18.08 -14.98
CA CYS A 113 -16.43 -16.99 -15.69
C CYS A 113 -17.94 -17.26 -15.77
N ILE A 114 -18.75 -16.20 -15.67
CA ILE A 114 -20.19 -16.24 -15.91
C ILE A 114 -20.48 -15.56 -17.25
N VAL A 115 -21.18 -16.23 -18.15
CA VAL A 115 -21.66 -15.66 -19.42
C VAL A 115 -23.18 -15.55 -19.34
N VAL A 116 -23.71 -14.34 -19.43
CA VAL A 116 -25.15 -14.06 -19.40
C VAL A 116 -25.66 -13.87 -20.82
N VAL A 117 -26.55 -14.76 -21.26
CA VAL A 117 -27.18 -14.71 -22.58
C VAL A 117 -28.41 -13.80 -22.51
N VAL A 118 -28.23 -12.54 -22.89
CA VAL A 118 -29.22 -11.48 -22.82
C VAL A 118 -30.18 -11.59 -24.02
N THR A 119 -31.43 -11.88 -23.72
CA THR A 119 -32.57 -11.96 -24.66
C THR A 119 -33.76 -11.19 -24.10
N GLN A 120 -34.75 -10.87 -24.91
CA GLN A 120 -35.98 -10.19 -24.46
C GLN A 120 -36.71 -11.03 -23.39
N PRO A 121 -36.91 -12.35 -23.53
CA PRO A 121 -37.48 -13.17 -22.46
C PRO A 121 -36.62 -13.23 -21.19
N TYR A 122 -35.29 -13.12 -21.29
CA TYR A 122 -34.42 -13.00 -20.12
C TYR A 122 -34.66 -11.66 -19.40
N VAL A 123 -34.73 -10.55 -20.15
CA VAL A 123 -35.00 -9.20 -19.63
C VAL A 123 -36.42 -9.07 -19.04
N ASP A 124 -37.44 -9.68 -19.65
CA ASP A 124 -38.84 -9.63 -19.17
C ASP A 124 -39.08 -10.44 -17.87
N LYS A 125 -38.20 -11.40 -17.60
CA LYS A 125 -38.09 -12.17 -16.36
C LYS A 125 -37.25 -11.46 -15.30
N PHE A 126 -36.26 -10.67 -15.75
CA PHE A 126 -35.34 -9.92 -14.89
C PHE A 126 -36.08 -8.87 -14.05
N GLY A 127 -35.86 -8.87 -12.74
CA GLY A 127 -36.56 -7.99 -11.78
C GLY A 127 -37.78 -8.61 -11.11
N ARG A 128 -38.15 -9.85 -11.45
CA ARG A 128 -39.10 -10.65 -10.65
C ARG A 128 -38.31 -11.42 -9.59
N ALA A 129 -38.52 -11.09 -8.31
CA ALA A 129 -37.69 -11.59 -7.20
C ALA A 129 -37.70 -13.13 -7.04
N GLU A 130 -38.74 -13.81 -7.54
CA GLU A 130 -38.90 -15.27 -7.49
C GLU A 130 -38.48 -15.97 -8.80
N ASP A 131 -38.08 -15.23 -9.85
CA ASP A 131 -37.67 -15.82 -11.12
C ASP A 131 -36.22 -16.29 -11.08
N ALA A 132 -35.98 -17.48 -11.61
CA ALA A 132 -34.67 -18.13 -11.56
C ALA A 132 -33.58 -17.33 -12.32
N CYS A 133 -33.92 -16.58 -13.37
CA CYS A 133 -32.95 -15.71 -14.05
C CYS A 133 -32.44 -14.59 -13.14
N PHE A 134 -33.34 -14.00 -12.34
CA PHE A 134 -32.98 -12.93 -11.40
C PHE A 134 -32.18 -13.48 -10.21
N LEU A 135 -32.59 -14.64 -9.68
CA LEU A 135 -31.89 -15.32 -8.59
C LEU A 135 -30.48 -15.76 -9.00
N GLU A 136 -30.32 -16.41 -10.15
CA GLU A 136 -29.03 -16.86 -10.67
C GLU A 136 -28.10 -15.68 -11.00
N PHE A 137 -28.64 -14.60 -11.58
CA PHE A 137 -27.86 -13.38 -11.80
C PHE A 137 -27.43 -12.71 -10.49
N THR A 138 -28.32 -12.64 -9.50
CA THR A 138 -28.00 -12.04 -8.19
C THR A 138 -26.97 -12.88 -7.43
N GLN A 139 -27.06 -14.22 -7.50
CA GLN A 139 -26.04 -15.12 -6.95
C GLN A 139 -24.71 -14.93 -7.68
N ALA A 140 -24.73 -14.82 -9.01
CA ALA A 140 -23.55 -14.52 -9.80
C ALA A 140 -22.92 -13.17 -9.43
N GLU A 141 -23.67 -12.06 -9.37
CA GLU A 141 -23.16 -10.72 -8.99
C GLU A 141 -22.55 -10.71 -7.56
N ARG A 142 -23.13 -11.48 -6.63
CA ARG A 142 -22.62 -11.62 -5.26
C ARG A 142 -21.33 -12.43 -5.18
N ARG A 143 -21.23 -13.50 -5.96
CA ARG A 143 -20.15 -14.49 -5.87
C ARG A 143 -18.98 -14.19 -6.79
N HIS A 144 -19.27 -13.56 -7.92
CA HIS A 144 -18.37 -13.19 -9.01
C HIS A 144 -18.55 -11.71 -9.32
N THR A 145 -17.49 -10.94 -9.19
CA THR A 145 -17.52 -9.51 -9.52
C THR A 145 -17.79 -9.31 -11.01
N ALA A 146 -18.25 -8.11 -11.40
CA ALA A 146 -18.51 -7.76 -12.80
C ALA A 146 -17.33 -8.05 -13.75
N ALA A 147 -16.09 -8.04 -13.25
CA ALA A 147 -14.89 -8.39 -14.02
C ALA A 147 -14.84 -9.87 -14.48
N ARG A 148 -15.64 -10.76 -13.88
CA ARG A 148 -15.78 -12.18 -14.27
C ARG A 148 -17.11 -12.49 -14.97
N MET A 149 -17.97 -11.48 -15.17
CA MET A 149 -19.26 -11.61 -15.82
C MET A 149 -19.21 -10.98 -17.21
N LEU A 150 -19.59 -11.74 -18.24
CA LEU A 150 -19.67 -11.28 -19.63
C LEU A 150 -21.12 -11.31 -20.11
N ALA A 151 -21.53 -10.33 -20.91
CA ALA A 151 -22.84 -10.30 -21.55
C ALA A 151 -22.74 -10.69 -23.03
N VAL A 152 -23.63 -11.55 -23.48
CA VAL A 152 -23.80 -11.94 -24.88
C VAL A 152 -25.21 -11.57 -25.29
N VAL A 153 -25.37 -10.68 -26.27
CA VAL A 153 -26.66 -10.16 -26.72
C VAL A 153 -27.17 -11.02 -27.85
N ALA A 154 -28.23 -11.77 -27.62
CA ALA A 154 -28.78 -12.69 -28.62
C ALA A 154 -30.02 -12.13 -29.34
N ASP A 155 -30.56 -10.99 -28.91
CA ASP A 155 -31.65 -10.28 -29.60
C ASP A 155 -31.23 -8.87 -30.03
N ALA A 156 -31.34 -8.56 -31.33
CA ALA A 156 -30.90 -7.29 -31.91
C ALA A 156 -31.58 -6.05 -31.30
N ALA A 157 -32.81 -6.22 -30.77
CA ALA A 157 -33.54 -5.17 -30.06
C ALA A 157 -32.86 -4.71 -28.76
N LEU A 158 -31.94 -5.53 -28.21
CA LEU A 158 -31.19 -5.29 -26.98
C LEU A 158 -29.72 -4.92 -27.23
N ALA A 159 -29.30 -4.68 -28.47
CA ALA A 159 -27.96 -4.17 -28.77
C ALA A 159 -27.70 -2.77 -28.14
N ASP A 160 -28.76 -1.98 -27.94
CA ASP A 160 -28.74 -0.74 -27.17
C ASP A 160 -28.80 -1.03 -25.66
N THR A 161 -27.63 -1.08 -25.02
CA THR A 161 -27.47 -1.38 -23.59
C THR A 161 -28.13 -0.35 -22.66
N GLU A 162 -28.47 0.85 -23.13
CA GLU A 162 -29.14 1.84 -22.29
C GLU A 162 -30.62 1.48 -22.01
N ARG A 163 -31.19 0.55 -22.80
CA ARG A 163 -32.54 0.00 -22.61
C ARG A 163 -32.60 -1.16 -21.61
N TRP A 164 -31.47 -1.62 -21.11
CA TRP A 164 -31.41 -2.75 -20.19
C TRP A 164 -31.93 -2.35 -18.79
N PRO A 165 -32.48 -3.29 -18.00
CA PRO A 165 -32.83 -3.07 -16.60
C PRO A 165 -31.66 -2.46 -15.82
N SER A 166 -31.95 -1.58 -14.85
CA SER A 166 -30.95 -0.77 -14.15
C SER A 166 -29.80 -1.59 -13.55
N ASP A 167 -30.08 -2.75 -12.97
CA ASP A 167 -29.09 -3.60 -12.33
C ASP A 167 -28.28 -4.41 -13.34
N LEU A 168 -28.92 -4.94 -14.39
CA LEU A 168 -28.23 -5.59 -15.52
C LEU A 168 -27.26 -4.61 -16.20
N ARG A 169 -27.73 -3.37 -16.44
CA ARG A 169 -26.92 -2.27 -16.97
C ARG A 169 -25.81 -1.87 -16.01
N ARG A 170 -26.05 -1.77 -14.69
CA ARG A 170 -25.03 -1.43 -13.69
C ARG A 170 -23.83 -2.38 -13.73
N VAL A 171 -24.08 -3.69 -13.85
CA VAL A 171 -23.04 -4.72 -13.90
C VAL A 171 -22.27 -4.64 -15.23
N PHE A 172 -22.96 -4.65 -16.37
CA PHE A 172 -22.29 -4.77 -17.67
C PHE A 172 -21.77 -3.45 -18.28
N ARG A 173 -22.22 -2.28 -17.82
CA ARG A 173 -21.62 -0.97 -18.16
C ARG A 173 -20.18 -0.83 -17.62
N ARG A 174 -19.74 -1.74 -16.74
CA ARG A 174 -18.40 -1.80 -16.13
C ARG A 174 -17.50 -2.89 -16.70
N ALA A 175 -17.96 -3.63 -17.71
CA ALA A 175 -17.28 -4.81 -18.26
C ALA A 175 -16.99 -4.66 -19.76
N ILE A 176 -16.31 -5.66 -20.33
CA ILE A 176 -15.97 -5.74 -21.76
C ILE A 176 -17.25 -5.63 -22.60
N ALA A 177 -17.16 -4.92 -23.73
CA ALA A 177 -18.29 -4.66 -24.63
C ALA A 177 -19.08 -5.96 -24.95
N PRO A 178 -20.42 -5.95 -24.82
CA PRO A 178 -21.24 -7.14 -25.03
C PRO A 178 -21.03 -7.74 -26.43
N VAL A 179 -20.92 -9.07 -26.51
CA VAL A 179 -20.81 -9.75 -27.80
C VAL A 179 -22.21 -9.88 -28.40
N ASP A 180 -22.50 -9.14 -29.46
CA ASP A 180 -23.73 -9.31 -30.23
C ASP A 180 -23.65 -10.60 -31.07
N VAL A 181 -24.61 -11.51 -30.87
CA VAL A 181 -24.77 -12.76 -31.62
C VAL A 181 -26.13 -12.86 -32.28
N SER A 182 -26.88 -11.76 -32.36
CA SER A 182 -28.27 -11.69 -32.86
C SER A 182 -28.44 -11.98 -34.36
N VAL A 183 -27.35 -12.21 -35.09
CA VAL A 183 -27.34 -12.57 -36.52
C VAL A 183 -26.81 -14.00 -36.70
N GLU A 184 -27.71 -14.95 -36.98
CA GLU A 184 -27.43 -16.39 -37.05
C GLU A 184 -26.25 -16.77 -37.95
N VAL A 185 -26.00 -16.01 -39.02
CA VAL A 185 -25.00 -16.33 -40.06
C VAL A 185 -23.54 -16.24 -39.56
N ALA A 186 -23.30 -15.63 -38.39
CA ALA A 186 -21.94 -15.36 -37.90
C ALA A 186 -21.62 -15.90 -36.50
N VAL A 187 -22.44 -16.78 -35.91
CA VAL A 187 -22.24 -17.28 -34.53
C VAL A 187 -20.83 -17.87 -34.32
N ALA A 188 -20.27 -18.57 -35.31
CA ALA A 188 -18.92 -19.14 -35.22
C ALA A 188 -17.80 -18.08 -35.04
N GLN A 189 -17.92 -16.93 -35.71
CA GLN A 189 -16.95 -15.82 -35.61
C GLN A 189 -17.09 -15.07 -34.28
N HIS A 190 -18.32 -14.94 -33.77
CA HIS A 190 -18.57 -14.28 -32.50
C HIS A 190 -18.24 -15.18 -31.30
N VAL A 191 -18.25 -16.51 -31.46
CA VAL A 191 -17.65 -17.44 -30.48
C VAL A 191 -16.15 -17.22 -30.34
N ASP A 192 -15.41 -16.92 -31.41
CA ASP A 192 -13.97 -16.60 -31.29
C ASP A 192 -13.72 -15.28 -30.55
N ALA A 193 -14.58 -14.26 -30.76
CA ALA A 193 -14.56 -13.04 -29.97
C ALA A 193 -14.88 -13.31 -28.48
N LEU A 194 -15.91 -14.08 -28.19
CA LEU A 194 -16.28 -14.50 -26.83
C LEU A 194 -15.15 -15.32 -26.17
N VAL A 195 -14.47 -16.17 -26.93
CA VAL A 195 -13.30 -16.95 -26.46
C VAL A 195 -12.13 -16.04 -26.12
N ALA A 196 -11.87 -14.99 -26.92
CA ALA A 196 -10.86 -14.00 -26.59
C ALA A 196 -11.21 -13.25 -25.29
N GLN A 197 -12.48 -12.85 -25.11
CA GLN A 197 -12.95 -12.22 -23.88
C GLN A 197 -12.82 -13.16 -22.66
N ILE A 198 -13.31 -14.40 -22.74
CA ILE A 198 -13.18 -15.41 -21.67
C ILE A 198 -11.69 -15.65 -21.37
N THR A 199 -10.83 -15.77 -22.38
CA THR A 199 -9.39 -15.95 -22.20
C THR A 199 -8.73 -14.74 -21.53
N SER A 200 -9.24 -13.52 -21.74
CA SER A 200 -8.77 -12.33 -21.01
C SER A 200 -9.18 -12.33 -19.54
N VAL A 201 -10.32 -12.97 -19.20
CA VAL A 201 -10.87 -13.03 -17.83
C VAL A 201 -10.26 -14.19 -17.02
N ILE A 202 -10.11 -15.39 -17.61
CA ILE A 202 -9.69 -16.62 -16.90
C ILE A 202 -8.39 -17.23 -17.44
N GLY A 203 -7.73 -16.61 -18.41
CA GLY A 203 -6.56 -17.17 -19.07
C GLY A 203 -6.90 -18.45 -19.84
N LEU A 204 -6.00 -19.44 -19.79
CA LEU A 204 -6.18 -20.71 -20.49
C LEU A 204 -7.34 -21.55 -19.90
N PRO A 205 -8.02 -22.36 -20.73
CA PRO A 205 -8.99 -23.35 -20.27
C PRO A 205 -8.37 -24.35 -19.29
N MET A 206 -9.16 -24.85 -18.35
CA MET A 206 -8.73 -25.79 -17.31
C MET A 206 -8.01 -27.02 -17.86
N ALA A 207 -8.56 -27.66 -18.91
CA ALA A 207 -7.96 -28.85 -19.51
C ALA A 207 -6.55 -28.58 -20.05
N LYS A 208 -6.35 -27.47 -20.76
CA LYS A 208 -5.05 -27.07 -21.32
C LYS A 208 -4.05 -26.62 -20.25
N ARG A 209 -4.53 -26.08 -19.12
CA ARG A 209 -3.68 -25.84 -17.93
C ARG A 209 -3.19 -27.16 -17.37
N PHE A 210 -4.09 -28.10 -17.11
CA PHE A 210 -3.76 -29.42 -16.56
C PHE A 210 -2.78 -30.21 -17.45
N GLU A 211 -3.03 -30.27 -18.76
CA GLU A 211 -2.15 -30.90 -19.76
C GLU A 211 -0.74 -30.29 -19.78
N ARG A 212 -0.63 -28.95 -19.83
CA ARG A 212 0.67 -28.26 -19.82
C ARG A 212 1.49 -28.57 -18.58
N THR A 213 0.84 -28.70 -17.42
CA THR A 213 1.55 -28.87 -16.16
C THR A 213 1.91 -30.32 -15.87
N ILE A 214 1.17 -31.30 -16.41
CA ILE A 214 1.64 -32.70 -16.48
C ILE A 214 2.88 -32.79 -17.38
N ALA A 215 2.83 -32.22 -18.58
CA ALA A 215 3.97 -32.24 -19.51
C ALA A 215 5.23 -31.55 -18.96
N ALA A 216 5.07 -30.52 -18.13
CA ALA A 216 6.17 -29.85 -17.43
C ALA A 216 6.75 -30.70 -16.29
N ALA A 217 5.93 -31.52 -15.61
CA ALA A 217 6.37 -32.40 -14.53
C ALA A 217 7.05 -33.70 -15.02
N GLU A 218 6.80 -34.11 -16.27
CA GLU A 218 7.43 -35.28 -16.90
C GLU A 218 8.74 -34.96 -17.65
N ALA A 219 9.14 -33.69 -17.73
CA ALA A 219 10.38 -33.28 -18.39
C ALA A 219 11.62 -33.67 -17.54
N PRO A 220 12.56 -34.50 -18.06
CA PRO A 220 13.72 -34.92 -17.28
C PRO A 220 14.71 -33.77 -17.07
N SER A 221 14.96 -33.44 -15.80
CA SER A 221 15.88 -32.39 -15.35
C SER A 221 17.35 -32.75 -15.56
N SER A 222 17.83 -32.56 -16.78
CA SER A 222 19.26 -32.64 -17.11
C SER A 222 20.01 -31.38 -16.68
N GLU A 223 20.59 -31.41 -15.48
CA GLU A 223 21.98 -30.98 -15.17
C GLU A 223 22.19 -30.77 -13.65
N LEU A 224 22.48 -31.86 -12.94
CA LEU A 224 23.22 -31.83 -11.68
C LEU A 224 24.41 -32.78 -11.83
N LYS A 225 25.61 -32.22 -12.01
CA LYS A 225 26.85 -33.00 -11.96
C LYS A 225 27.22 -33.23 -10.49
N GLU A 226 26.93 -34.42 -10.01
CA GLU A 226 27.57 -34.95 -8.81
C GLU A 226 29.08 -35.04 -9.02
N THR A 227 29.85 -34.79 -7.97
CA THR A 227 31.12 -35.52 -7.77
C THR A 227 31.35 -35.70 -6.28
N SER A 228 30.87 -36.83 -5.76
CA SER A 228 31.16 -37.31 -4.41
C SER A 228 31.93 -38.63 -4.51
N THR A 229 33.09 -38.70 -3.88
CA THR A 229 33.70 -39.96 -3.41
C THR A 229 34.50 -39.67 -2.15
N ALA A 230 34.16 -40.33 -1.06
CA ALA A 230 34.86 -40.25 0.22
C ALA A 230 35.86 -41.40 0.39
N THR A 231 36.93 -41.19 1.17
CA THR A 231 37.53 -42.20 2.08
C THR A 231 38.51 -41.58 3.08
N ASP A 232 38.38 -42.01 4.33
CA ASP A 232 39.38 -42.21 5.40
C ASP A 232 40.07 -41.05 6.17
N ASP A 233 40.04 -41.25 7.50
CA ASP A 233 40.60 -40.52 8.66
C ASP A 233 42.15 -40.66 8.82
N PRO A 234 42.77 -40.11 9.89
CA PRO A 234 42.67 -38.76 10.46
C PRO A 234 44.06 -38.13 10.71
N LYS A 235 44.17 -36.79 10.86
CA LYS A 235 45.31 -36.19 11.60
C LYS A 235 45.13 -34.75 12.06
N GLU A 236 45.94 -34.43 13.06
CA GLU A 236 45.90 -33.27 13.93
C GLU A 236 46.75 -32.09 13.40
N VAL A 237 46.59 -30.94 14.07
CA VAL A 237 47.46 -29.74 14.12
C VAL A 237 47.41 -28.71 12.97
N THR A 238 47.14 -27.47 13.40
CA THR A 238 47.73 -26.18 12.99
C THR A 238 46.80 -25.17 12.32
N ARG A 239 46.70 -23.99 12.96
CA ARG A 239 46.20 -22.73 12.40
C ARG A 239 46.94 -22.35 11.12
N GLN A 240 46.22 -21.86 10.12
CA GLN A 240 46.66 -20.67 9.38
C GLN A 240 45.47 -19.89 8.84
N ALA A 241 45.35 -18.63 9.28
CA ALA A 241 44.45 -17.68 8.66
C ALA A 241 45.03 -17.26 7.30
N SER A 242 44.18 -17.14 6.28
CA SER A 242 44.53 -16.49 5.02
C SER A 242 43.69 -15.22 4.87
N GLU A 243 44.30 -14.08 5.20
CA GLU A 243 43.74 -12.76 4.91
C GLU A 243 43.61 -12.58 3.39
N THR A 244 42.39 -12.45 2.87
CA THR A 244 42.21 -11.93 1.50
C THR A 244 41.99 -10.42 1.59
N LYS A 245 43.08 -9.67 1.55
CA LYS A 245 43.06 -8.20 1.52
C LYS A 245 42.45 -7.71 0.20
N LEU A 246 41.25 -7.11 0.26
CA LEU A 246 40.74 -6.22 -0.77
C LEU A 246 41.22 -4.79 -0.48
N THR A 247 42.27 -4.37 -1.16
CA THR A 247 42.74 -2.97 -1.16
C THR A 247 42.00 -2.21 -2.28
N PRO A 248 41.45 -1.01 -2.01
CA PRO A 248 40.67 -0.26 -3.00
C PRO A 248 41.56 0.51 -4.00
N ALA A 249 41.05 0.68 -5.22
CA ALA A 249 41.60 1.53 -6.28
C ALA A 249 40.42 2.09 -7.13
N PRO A 250 40.58 3.18 -7.89
CA PRO A 250 40.01 4.45 -7.46
C PRO A 250 38.82 4.94 -8.33
N ARG A 251 38.19 6.02 -7.86
CA ARG A 251 37.28 6.84 -8.68
C ARG A 251 38.02 7.37 -9.91
N ASP A 252 37.44 7.20 -11.10
CA ASP A 252 37.51 8.22 -12.15
C ASP A 252 36.30 8.12 -13.09
N ALA A 253 35.94 9.24 -13.73
CA ALA A 253 34.64 9.43 -14.37
C ALA A 253 34.62 9.11 -15.87
N ALA A 254 33.57 8.43 -16.36
CA ALA A 254 33.16 8.52 -17.76
C ALA A 254 31.68 8.13 -18.02
N LYS A 255 30.88 9.14 -18.37
CA LYS A 255 29.91 9.17 -19.49
C LYS A 255 28.87 8.05 -19.66
N SER A 256 27.60 8.46 -19.63
CA SER A 256 26.45 7.70 -20.14
C SER A 256 26.57 7.34 -21.63
N PRO A 257 26.00 6.19 -22.05
CA PRO A 257 25.54 5.97 -23.41
C PRO A 257 24.00 6.05 -23.48
N LEU A 258 23.49 6.96 -24.30
CA LEU A 258 22.08 7.05 -24.70
C LEU A 258 22.08 7.16 -26.23
N LEU A 259 21.22 6.38 -26.89
CA LEU A 259 21.14 6.07 -28.35
C LEU A 259 21.81 4.76 -28.77
N GLU A 260 21.00 3.75 -29.08
CA GLU A 260 20.93 3.15 -30.42
C GLU A 260 19.71 2.23 -30.55
N ALA A 261 18.71 2.66 -31.34
CA ALA A 261 17.68 1.83 -32.00
C ALA A 261 16.75 2.74 -32.84
N LYS A 262 17.18 3.07 -34.06
CA LYS A 262 16.24 3.40 -35.15
C LYS A 262 15.84 2.11 -35.85
N ASP A 263 14.78 2.20 -36.65
CA ASP A 263 14.31 1.23 -37.66
C ASP A 263 13.26 0.20 -37.21
N ALA A 264 11.99 0.64 -37.21
CA ALA A 264 10.83 -0.16 -37.66
C ALA A 264 9.58 0.74 -37.79
N ALA A 265 9.42 1.41 -38.93
CA ALA A 265 8.19 2.13 -39.27
C ALA A 265 7.75 1.82 -40.70
N SER A 266 6.74 0.96 -40.86
CA SER A 266 6.05 0.74 -42.13
C SER A 266 4.71 0.04 -41.93
N GLU A 267 3.68 0.56 -42.61
CA GLU A 267 2.33 -0.04 -42.78
C GLU A 267 1.46 -0.03 -41.50
N ILE A 268 0.17 0.34 -41.52
CA ILE A 268 -0.85 0.31 -42.59
C ILE A 268 -1.62 1.66 -42.69
N LYS A 269 -2.13 1.99 -43.89
CA LYS A 269 -2.96 3.16 -44.20
C LYS A 269 -4.47 2.85 -44.21
N GLY A 270 -5.28 3.87 -43.93
CA GLY A 270 -6.68 3.99 -44.38
C GLY A 270 -7.73 3.64 -43.31
N ALA A 271 -8.93 4.25 -43.29
CA ALA A 271 -9.46 5.30 -44.16
C ALA A 271 -10.54 6.14 -43.43
N THR A 272 -10.72 7.39 -43.83
CA THR A 272 -11.87 8.25 -43.49
C THR A 272 -13.05 8.00 -44.44
N PRO A 273 -14.28 8.16 -43.94
CA PRO A 273 -15.23 9.12 -44.54
C PRO A 273 -15.84 10.03 -43.46
N GLU A 274 -15.74 11.35 -43.61
CA GLU A 274 -16.74 12.24 -44.23
C GLU A 274 -18.00 12.49 -43.38
N ALA A 275 -18.30 13.78 -43.21
CA ALA A 275 -19.37 14.28 -42.36
C ALA A 275 -20.73 14.29 -43.07
N ASN A 276 -21.81 14.30 -42.29
CA ASN A 276 -23.05 14.93 -42.72
C ASN A 276 -23.69 15.70 -41.58
N SER A 277 -24.15 16.90 -41.91
CA SER A 277 -24.82 17.83 -41.00
C SER A 277 -26.32 17.64 -40.99
N ALA A 278 -26.96 17.73 -39.83
CA ALA A 278 -28.34 18.18 -39.72
C ALA A 278 -28.57 18.81 -38.34
N ALA A 279 -28.83 20.12 -38.32
CA ALA A 279 -29.34 20.79 -37.13
C ALA A 279 -30.87 20.65 -37.06
N ALA A 280 -31.41 20.44 -35.86
CA ALA A 280 -32.84 20.60 -35.59
C ALA A 280 -33.01 21.16 -34.17
N GLU A 281 -33.42 22.43 -34.08
CA GLU A 281 -33.85 23.06 -32.84
C GLU A 281 -35.21 22.47 -32.41
N VAL A 282 -35.38 22.16 -31.13
CA VAL A 282 -36.72 22.14 -30.50
C VAL A 282 -36.64 22.84 -29.14
N LYS A 283 -37.68 23.63 -28.88
CA LYS A 283 -37.78 24.64 -27.80
C LYS A 283 -37.93 24.06 -26.40
N GLU A 284 -37.60 24.91 -25.43
CA GLU A 284 -38.05 24.87 -24.05
C GLU A 284 -39.57 24.68 -23.91
N ALA A 285 -39.96 23.97 -22.85
CA ALA A 285 -41.19 24.26 -22.11
C ALA A 285 -40.94 23.99 -20.62
N SER A 286 -41.10 25.03 -19.80
CA SER A 286 -40.99 24.99 -18.34
C SER A 286 -42.37 24.83 -17.70
N SER A 287 -42.43 24.17 -16.53
CA SER A 287 -43.54 24.33 -15.58
C SER A 287 -43.11 23.95 -14.16
N GLU A 288 -43.48 24.78 -13.19
CA GLU A 288 -43.01 24.74 -11.81
C GLU A 288 -43.88 23.89 -10.85
N ALA A 289 -43.26 23.49 -9.75
CA ALA A 289 -43.82 23.36 -8.38
C ALA A 289 -45.06 22.49 -8.09
N LYS A 290 -44.93 21.61 -7.06
CA LYS A 290 -45.42 21.93 -5.70
C LYS A 290 -44.96 20.96 -4.59
N ASP A 291 -45.06 21.45 -3.37
CA ASP A 291 -44.53 20.91 -2.10
C ASP A 291 -45.30 19.73 -1.46
N ALA A 292 -44.75 19.31 -0.31
CA ALA A 292 -45.41 18.76 0.89
C ALA A 292 -45.54 17.22 1.00
N ASP A 293 -45.41 16.59 2.17
CA ASP A 293 -44.83 16.99 3.48
C ASP A 293 -44.68 15.70 4.36
N SER A 294 -43.98 15.83 5.49
CA SER A 294 -44.02 14.98 6.69
C SER A 294 -43.15 13.71 6.72
N THR A 295 -42.21 13.66 7.67
CA THR A 295 -42.51 13.11 9.00
C THR A 295 -41.62 13.79 10.07
N ARG A 296 -42.12 13.91 11.30
CA ARG A 296 -41.62 14.80 12.37
C ARG A 296 -41.09 14.02 13.59
N CYS A 297 -40.32 14.73 14.45
CA CYS A 297 -39.95 14.42 15.85
C CYS A 297 -38.91 13.30 16.08
N VAL A 298 -38.10 13.27 17.17
CA VAL A 298 -38.03 14.11 18.40
C VAL A 298 -36.63 14.75 18.60
N SER A 299 -36.64 15.91 19.25
CA SER A 299 -35.61 16.87 19.73
C SER A 299 -35.04 16.64 21.15
N ALA A 300 -33.79 17.08 21.41
CA ALA A 300 -33.30 17.82 22.62
C ALA A 300 -31.78 18.09 22.48
N LEU A 301 -31.24 19.32 22.29
CA LEU A 301 -31.20 20.58 23.07
C LEU A 301 -29.91 20.75 23.96
N PRO A 302 -29.40 21.98 24.22
CA PRO A 302 -27.99 22.29 23.91
C PRO A 302 -27.21 23.14 24.96
N VAL A 303 -25.87 23.14 24.86
CA VAL A 303 -24.94 24.21 25.32
C VAL A 303 -23.66 24.09 24.46
N GLY A 304 -22.99 25.10 23.90
CA GLY A 304 -23.26 26.53 23.81
C GLY A 304 -21.97 27.36 23.89
N ARG A 305 -21.40 27.85 22.76
CA ARG A 305 -20.42 28.96 22.74
C ARG A 305 -20.15 29.57 21.36
N LYS A 306 -20.60 30.81 21.21
CA LYS A 306 -20.05 31.96 20.44
C LYS A 306 -19.63 31.77 18.98
N GLU A 307 -20.44 32.40 18.13
CA GLU A 307 -20.03 32.97 16.86
C GLU A 307 -18.89 33.99 17.03
N SER A 308 -18.03 34.09 16.00
CA SER A 308 -17.28 35.29 15.67
C SER A 308 -17.17 35.37 14.15
N ASP A 309 -17.68 36.45 13.56
CA ASP A 309 -17.78 36.64 12.11
C ASP A 309 -16.43 36.59 11.38
N ALA A 310 -16.38 35.85 10.27
CA ALA A 310 -15.34 35.96 9.26
C ALA A 310 -15.84 35.51 7.87
N SER A 311 -16.61 36.39 7.22
CA SER A 311 -16.80 36.51 5.75
C SER A 311 -16.25 35.36 4.86
N ALA A 312 -17.05 34.32 4.63
CA ALA A 312 -16.82 33.37 3.55
C ALA A 312 -17.30 33.97 2.21
N GLY A 313 -16.36 34.32 1.33
CA GLY A 313 -16.67 34.85 0.00
C GLY A 313 -17.10 33.75 -0.97
N THR A 314 -18.39 33.42 -1.01
CA THR A 314 -18.93 32.43 -1.96
C THR A 314 -18.85 32.95 -3.40
N ALA A 315 -17.84 32.49 -4.15
CA ALA A 315 -17.70 32.81 -5.58
C ALA A 315 -18.77 32.06 -6.40
N SER A 316 -19.82 32.78 -6.79
CA SER A 316 -20.84 32.26 -7.71
C SER A 316 -20.28 32.20 -9.14
N PHE A 317 -19.83 31.02 -9.56
CA PHE A 317 -19.39 30.79 -10.94
C PHE A 317 -20.61 30.69 -11.87
N LYS A 318 -20.77 31.70 -12.74
CA LYS A 318 -21.73 31.63 -13.85
C LYS A 318 -21.22 30.64 -14.90
N ALA A 319 -21.93 29.53 -15.08
CA ALA A 319 -21.62 28.53 -16.09
C ALA A 319 -21.49 29.17 -17.47
N LYS A 320 -20.30 29.07 -18.06
CA LYS A 320 -20.02 29.46 -19.45
C LYS A 320 -19.86 28.17 -20.27
N ARG A 321 -20.40 28.20 -21.49
CA ARG A 321 -20.58 27.04 -22.37
C ARG A 321 -19.30 26.21 -22.53
N VAL A 322 -19.32 24.96 -22.06
CA VAL A 322 -18.20 24.00 -22.13
C VAL A 322 -17.79 23.78 -23.58
N LEU A 323 -16.50 23.94 -23.88
CA LEU A 323 -15.92 23.57 -25.17
C LEU A 323 -15.65 22.05 -25.17
N ALA A 324 -15.75 21.41 -26.34
CA ALA A 324 -15.46 19.97 -26.46
C ALA A 324 -14.01 19.65 -25.99
N PRO A 325 -13.78 18.51 -25.33
CA PRO A 325 -12.46 18.14 -24.83
C PRO A 325 -11.46 18.04 -25.99
N ALA A 326 -10.25 18.58 -25.76
CA ALA A 326 -9.14 18.41 -26.69
C ALA A 326 -8.73 16.92 -26.79
N PRO A 327 -8.25 16.45 -27.95
CA PRO A 327 -7.74 15.09 -28.08
C PRO A 327 -6.61 14.83 -27.08
N ALA A 328 -6.51 13.60 -26.59
CA ALA A 328 -5.45 13.19 -25.68
C ALA A 328 -4.06 13.45 -26.31
N PRO A 329 -3.09 13.99 -25.55
CA PRO A 329 -1.74 14.18 -26.07
C PRO A 329 -1.10 12.80 -26.30
N GLU A 330 -0.73 12.51 -27.55
CA GLU A 330 0.02 11.28 -27.91
C GLU A 330 1.30 11.20 -27.07
N SER A 331 1.46 10.17 -26.23
CA SER A 331 2.63 10.06 -25.36
C SER A 331 3.89 9.83 -26.19
N ASN A 332 4.85 10.74 -26.05
CA ASN A 332 6.18 10.57 -26.62
C ASN A 332 7.14 10.52 -25.42
N ASP A 333 7.33 9.31 -24.88
CA ASP A 333 7.88 9.04 -23.54
C ASP A 333 9.10 9.90 -23.18
N GLY A 334 9.98 10.19 -24.16
CA GLY A 334 11.17 11.01 -23.95
C GLY A 334 10.92 12.48 -23.55
N GLU A 335 9.81 13.11 -23.94
CA GLU A 335 9.54 14.52 -23.57
C GLU A 335 8.96 14.64 -22.15
N PHE A 336 8.14 13.69 -21.70
CA PHE A 336 7.69 13.64 -20.29
C PHE A 336 8.88 13.47 -19.35
N GLU A 337 9.75 12.48 -19.60
CA GLU A 337 10.97 12.23 -18.82
C GLU A 337 11.84 13.50 -18.72
N LYS A 338 12.10 14.16 -19.85
CA LYS A 338 12.87 15.41 -19.95
C LYS A 338 12.23 16.56 -19.16
N LEU A 339 10.91 16.74 -19.25
CA LEU A 339 10.20 17.77 -18.49
C LEU A 339 10.25 17.48 -16.99
N THR A 340 10.08 16.23 -16.56
CA THR A 340 10.17 15.85 -15.14
C THR A 340 11.58 15.93 -14.58
N ALA A 341 12.60 15.56 -15.36
CA ALA A 341 14.00 15.67 -14.97
C ALA A 341 14.44 17.14 -14.77
N ALA A 342 13.79 18.10 -15.44
CA ALA A 342 14.02 19.53 -15.25
C ALA A 342 13.34 20.11 -13.99
N LEU A 343 12.52 19.33 -13.26
CA LEU A 343 11.88 19.74 -12.02
C LEU A 343 12.67 19.35 -10.76
N VAL A 344 13.73 18.55 -10.89
CA VAL A 344 14.56 18.05 -9.79
C VAL A 344 16.04 18.24 -10.08
N ASP A 345 16.87 18.12 -9.05
CA ASP A 345 18.33 18.15 -9.16
C ASP A 345 18.96 16.94 -8.44
N ALA A 346 20.29 16.86 -8.43
CA ALA A 346 21.03 15.73 -7.86
C ALA A 346 20.88 15.54 -6.34
N SER A 347 20.22 16.45 -5.63
CA SER A 347 19.86 16.29 -4.21
C SER A 347 18.60 15.44 -3.99
N PHE A 348 17.82 15.15 -5.05
CA PHE A 348 16.60 14.36 -4.94
C PHE A 348 16.91 12.85 -4.91
N VAL A 349 16.28 12.16 -3.96
CA VAL A 349 16.38 10.69 -3.79
C VAL A 349 15.03 10.03 -4.05
N ALA A 350 15.05 8.83 -4.64
CA ALA A 350 13.85 8.02 -4.81
C ALA A 350 13.38 7.46 -3.46
N VAL A 351 12.14 7.76 -3.11
CA VAL A 351 11.43 7.31 -1.91
C VAL A 351 10.53 6.13 -2.26
N TYR A 352 9.77 6.23 -3.36
CA TYR A 352 8.96 5.15 -3.90
C TYR A 352 9.31 4.90 -5.37
N ASP A 353 9.34 3.63 -5.78
CA ASP A 353 9.30 3.14 -7.16
C ASP A 353 8.42 1.86 -7.15
N TYR A 354 7.13 2.03 -7.43
CA TYR A 354 6.19 0.94 -7.66
C TYR A 354 5.86 0.85 -9.15
N ALA A 355 6.56 -0.04 -9.85
CA ALA A 355 6.32 -0.25 -11.28
C ALA A 355 4.92 -0.80 -11.61
N PHE A 356 4.32 -1.58 -10.71
CA PHE A 356 3.06 -2.34 -10.85
C PHE A 356 2.97 -3.36 -12.02
N ALA A 357 3.90 -3.37 -12.97
CA ALA A 357 3.94 -4.32 -14.09
C ALA A 357 4.40 -5.76 -13.73
N GLN A 358 4.93 -5.98 -12.52
CA GLN A 358 5.51 -7.28 -12.11
C GLN A 358 5.13 -7.66 -10.66
N GLY A 359 4.11 -7.01 -10.10
CA GLY A 359 3.72 -7.15 -8.69
C GLY A 359 3.74 -5.81 -7.95
N VAL A 360 3.73 -5.90 -6.63
CA VAL A 360 3.41 -4.81 -5.68
C VAL A 360 4.60 -4.33 -4.85
N VAL A 361 5.80 -4.78 -5.19
CA VAL A 361 7.05 -4.47 -4.47
C VAL A 361 7.58 -3.09 -4.84
N ASN A 362 7.92 -2.30 -3.82
CA ASN A 362 8.69 -1.07 -3.95
C ASN A 362 10.16 -1.40 -4.25
N ARG A 363 10.72 -0.79 -5.30
CA ARG A 363 12.12 -0.98 -5.68
C ARG A 363 13.07 -0.01 -4.97
N ALA A 364 12.56 1.12 -4.48
CA ALA A 364 13.35 2.12 -3.76
C ALA A 364 13.73 1.67 -2.33
N PHE A 365 12.87 0.87 -1.67
CA PHE A 365 13.19 0.22 -0.39
C PHE A 365 12.28 -1.00 -0.15
N PRO A 366 12.67 -1.95 0.74
CA PRO A 366 11.88 -3.15 1.00
C PRO A 366 10.48 -2.85 1.56
N HIS A 367 9.47 -2.93 0.69
CA HIS A 367 8.06 -2.87 1.04
C HIS A 367 7.21 -3.55 -0.04
N GLU A 368 6.14 -4.24 0.36
CA GLU A 368 5.19 -4.86 -0.54
C GLU A 368 3.79 -4.28 -0.27
N LEU A 369 3.17 -3.69 -1.29
CA LEU A 369 1.83 -3.10 -1.16
C LEU A 369 0.77 -4.20 -1.04
N HIS A 370 0.09 -4.26 0.10
CA HIS A 370 -1.07 -5.15 0.24
C HIS A 370 -2.28 -4.57 -0.52
N VAL A 371 -2.84 -5.37 -1.43
CA VAL A 371 -3.94 -4.98 -2.32
C VAL A 371 -5.26 -5.64 -1.86
N PRO A 372 -6.39 -4.92 -1.84
CA PRO A 372 -7.71 -5.50 -1.54
C PRO A 372 -8.09 -6.65 -2.48
N ALA A 373 -8.87 -7.62 -2.00
CA ALA A 373 -9.31 -8.75 -2.82
C ALA A 373 -10.21 -8.34 -4.01
N SER A 374 -10.84 -7.17 -3.89
CA SER A 374 -11.65 -6.52 -4.93
C SER A 374 -10.83 -5.73 -5.98
N CYS A 375 -9.50 -5.73 -5.86
CA CYS A 375 -8.54 -5.04 -6.74
C CYS A 375 -7.55 -6.05 -7.35
N THR A 376 -6.88 -5.70 -8.46
CA THR A 376 -5.96 -6.64 -9.14
C THR A 376 -4.68 -5.96 -9.63
N VAL A 377 -3.65 -6.74 -9.95
CA VAL A 377 -2.37 -6.24 -10.47
C VAL A 377 -1.99 -7.06 -11.70
N GLY A 378 -1.74 -6.38 -12.82
CA GLY A 378 -1.50 -7.02 -14.11
C GLY A 378 -0.37 -6.35 -14.89
N LYS A 379 0.32 -7.14 -15.72
CA LYS A 379 1.55 -6.72 -16.42
C LYS A 379 1.38 -5.49 -17.32
N GLU A 380 0.22 -5.35 -17.96
CA GLU A 380 -0.10 -4.24 -18.88
C GLU A 380 -1.08 -3.23 -18.25
N ALA A 381 -1.90 -3.68 -17.31
CA ALA A 381 -2.89 -2.85 -16.61
C ALA A 381 -2.31 -2.08 -15.41
N GLY A 382 -1.16 -2.48 -14.88
CA GLY A 382 -0.67 -1.99 -13.59
C GLY A 382 -1.56 -2.44 -12.42
N LEU A 383 -1.70 -1.59 -11.41
CA LEU A 383 -2.64 -1.76 -10.29
C LEU A 383 -4.02 -1.25 -10.69
N ALA A 384 -5.00 -2.14 -10.73
CA ALA A 384 -6.41 -1.83 -10.98
C ALA A 384 -7.17 -1.68 -9.66
N LEU A 385 -7.71 -0.49 -9.43
CA LEU A 385 -8.53 -0.12 -8.26
C LEU A 385 -10.01 -0.04 -8.68
N SER A 386 -10.87 -0.81 -8.01
CA SER A 386 -12.26 -1.04 -8.42
C SER A 386 -13.27 0.01 -7.94
N GLY A 387 -12.83 1.01 -7.17
CA GLY A 387 -13.71 1.92 -6.42
C GLY A 387 -14.59 1.26 -5.33
N ALA A 388 -14.61 -0.07 -5.24
CA ALA A 388 -15.53 -0.85 -4.40
C ALA A 388 -14.88 -1.51 -3.16
N TYR A 389 -13.65 -1.11 -2.83
CA TYR A 389 -12.80 -1.71 -1.79
C TYR A 389 -13.04 -1.16 -0.37
N LEU A 390 -14.17 -0.47 -0.12
CA LEU A 390 -14.49 0.09 1.20
C LEU A 390 -14.70 -0.98 2.27
N ALA A 391 -15.24 -2.14 1.90
CA ALA A 391 -15.41 -3.25 2.84
C ALA A 391 -14.06 -3.79 3.31
N ASP A 392 -13.14 -4.04 2.36
CA ASP A 392 -11.77 -4.49 2.65
C ASP A 392 -11.04 -3.52 3.61
N LEU A 393 -11.20 -2.20 3.41
CA LEU A 393 -10.61 -1.13 4.23
C LEU A 393 -11.25 -0.91 5.62
N ARG A 394 -12.31 -1.65 5.98
CA ARG A 394 -12.87 -1.63 7.35
C ARG A 394 -12.15 -2.60 8.26
N ASP A 395 -11.86 -3.78 7.75
CA ASP A 395 -11.22 -4.86 8.52
C ASP A 395 -9.69 -4.79 8.44
N ARG A 396 -9.15 -4.14 7.39
CA ARG A 396 -7.71 -4.03 7.11
C ARG A 396 -7.31 -2.65 6.60
N GLU A 397 -7.03 -1.73 7.53
CA GLU A 397 -6.63 -0.35 7.21
C GLU A 397 -5.21 -0.20 6.64
N GLU A 398 -4.42 -1.26 6.64
CA GLU A 398 -3.07 -1.29 6.06
C GLU A 398 -3.07 -1.58 4.55
N LEU A 399 -4.19 -2.04 3.99
CA LEU A 399 -4.35 -2.21 2.54
C LEU A 399 -4.19 -0.87 1.83
N LEU A 400 -3.56 -0.88 0.65
CA LEU A 400 -3.25 0.29 -0.16
C LEU A 400 -2.38 1.37 0.52
N SER A 401 -1.81 1.09 1.70
CA SER A 401 -0.76 1.93 2.28
C SER A 401 0.56 1.68 1.56
N LEU A 402 1.14 2.73 0.99
CA LEU A 402 2.54 2.71 0.57
C LEU A 402 3.41 2.63 1.83
N GLY A 403 4.58 1.99 1.71
CA GLY A 403 5.49 1.82 2.83
C GLY A 403 5.89 3.16 3.47
N PRO A 404 6.16 3.20 4.78
CA PRO A 404 6.46 4.45 5.46
C PRO A 404 7.78 5.06 4.97
N ALA A 405 7.70 6.24 4.34
CA ALA A 405 8.88 6.97 3.91
C ALA A 405 9.69 7.52 5.10
N GLY A 406 9.02 7.91 6.18
CA GLY A 406 9.65 8.60 7.31
C GLY A 406 10.30 9.89 6.85
N SER A 407 11.55 10.14 7.26
CA SER A 407 12.30 11.34 6.85
C SER A 407 12.83 11.34 5.43
N ARG A 408 12.76 10.20 4.72
CA ARG A 408 13.09 10.14 3.28
C ARG A 408 12.13 11.01 2.46
N LEU A 409 10.94 11.31 3.00
CA LEU A 409 9.98 12.25 2.41
C LEU A 409 10.09 13.63 3.09
N HIS A 410 10.79 14.54 2.43
CA HIS A 410 10.72 15.96 2.69
C HIS A 410 9.38 16.52 2.17
N LYS A 411 8.34 16.50 3.03
CA LYS A 411 6.94 16.87 2.72
C LYS A 411 6.73 18.27 2.14
N THR A 412 7.77 19.10 2.14
CA THR A 412 7.74 20.48 1.65
C THR A 412 8.53 20.66 0.34
N ASP A 413 9.26 19.64 -0.12
CA ASP A 413 9.97 19.61 -1.41
C ASP A 413 10.08 18.17 -1.98
N PHE A 414 9.13 17.82 -2.87
CA PHE A 414 9.05 16.49 -3.48
C PHE A 414 8.45 16.54 -4.89
N LEU A 415 8.74 15.50 -5.69
CA LEU A 415 8.17 15.23 -7.01
C LEU A 415 7.44 13.89 -6.96
N LEU A 416 6.11 13.92 -7.07
CA LEU A 416 5.29 12.74 -7.31
C LEU A 416 5.16 12.52 -8.82
N ARG A 417 5.37 11.29 -9.30
CA ARG A 417 5.09 10.85 -10.67
C ARG A 417 4.18 9.63 -10.63
N LEU A 418 3.20 9.58 -11.53
CA LEU A 418 2.42 8.37 -11.77
C LEU A 418 1.85 8.37 -13.18
N ARG A 419 1.66 7.18 -13.75
CA ARG A 419 0.83 6.98 -14.93
C ARG A 419 -0.54 6.47 -14.49
N LEU A 420 -1.60 7.14 -14.91
CA LEU A 420 -2.96 6.82 -14.47
C LEU A 420 -3.95 6.73 -15.62
N TRP A 421 -4.96 5.90 -15.43
CA TRP A 421 -6.15 5.81 -16.28
C TRP A 421 -7.36 5.95 -15.36
N ALA A 422 -8.01 7.11 -15.37
CA ALA A 422 -9.17 7.37 -14.54
C ALA A 422 -10.47 6.84 -15.16
N GLN A 423 -11.33 6.23 -14.34
CA GLN A 423 -12.68 5.79 -14.71
C GLN A 423 -13.76 6.55 -13.92
N ASP A 424 -13.63 6.64 -12.59
CA ASP A 424 -14.53 7.43 -11.72
C ASP A 424 -13.74 8.39 -10.82
N PRO A 425 -14.36 9.49 -10.33
CA PRO A 425 -13.77 10.41 -9.35
C PRO A 425 -13.42 9.74 -8.02
N GLY A 426 -12.43 10.30 -7.32
CA GLY A 426 -11.99 9.83 -6.00
C GLY A 426 -10.57 10.30 -5.63
N PHE A 427 -10.11 9.94 -4.44
CA PHE A 427 -8.73 10.18 -4.02
C PHE A 427 -7.80 9.16 -4.69
N VAL A 428 -6.96 9.64 -5.60
CA VAL A 428 -5.90 8.84 -6.24
C VAL A 428 -4.81 8.51 -5.21
N LEU A 429 -4.48 9.48 -4.36
CA LEU A 429 -3.47 9.36 -3.33
C LEU A 429 -3.69 10.39 -2.20
N ALA A 430 -3.42 10.01 -0.95
CA ALA A 430 -3.29 10.93 0.19
C ALA A 430 -2.02 10.68 0.99
N GLY A 431 -1.47 11.71 1.61
CA GLY A 431 -0.37 11.66 2.55
C GLY A 431 -0.89 11.71 3.98
N GLY A 432 -0.58 10.68 4.77
CA GLY A 432 -0.97 10.52 6.17
C GLY A 432 -2.14 9.54 6.41
N ARG A 433 -2.10 8.88 7.56
CA ARG A 433 -3.06 7.87 8.01
C ARG A 433 -4.19 8.46 8.85
N PHE A 434 -3.91 9.35 9.80
CA PHE A 434 -4.94 9.94 10.68
C PHE A 434 -5.20 11.43 10.39
N LYS A 435 -4.20 12.13 9.84
CA LYS A 435 -4.25 13.54 9.46
C LYS A 435 -3.69 13.70 8.04
N SER A 436 -4.59 13.66 7.05
CA SER A 436 -4.26 13.97 5.66
C SER A 436 -3.60 15.36 5.56
N TRP A 437 -2.31 15.40 5.25
CA TRP A 437 -1.52 16.63 5.11
C TRP A 437 -1.39 17.08 3.65
N PHE A 438 -1.58 16.14 2.72
CA PHE A 438 -1.57 16.29 1.28
C PHE A 438 -2.54 15.29 0.66
N SER A 439 -3.21 15.63 -0.44
CA SER A 439 -3.97 14.68 -1.24
C SER A 439 -4.10 15.12 -2.69
N LEU A 440 -4.27 14.13 -3.57
CA LEU A 440 -4.54 14.26 -4.99
C LEU A 440 -5.94 13.67 -5.25
N GLU A 441 -6.92 14.55 -5.45
CA GLU A 441 -8.32 14.17 -5.72
C GLU A 441 -8.65 14.39 -7.21
N LEU A 442 -9.38 13.43 -7.80
CA LEU A 442 -10.09 13.63 -9.06
C LEU A 442 -11.56 13.93 -8.74
N THR A 443 -12.03 15.12 -9.12
CA THR A 443 -13.41 15.54 -8.84
C THR A 443 -14.42 14.93 -9.83
N THR A 444 -15.72 15.04 -9.53
CA THR A 444 -16.83 14.62 -10.40
C THR A 444 -16.85 15.30 -11.78
N GLU A 445 -16.11 16.40 -11.95
CA GLU A 445 -15.95 17.13 -13.21
C GLU A 445 -14.68 16.69 -13.98
N ASN A 446 -13.99 15.65 -13.48
CA ASN A 446 -12.67 15.21 -13.90
C ASN A 446 -11.57 16.28 -13.76
N HIS A 447 -11.75 17.25 -12.86
CA HIS A 447 -10.68 18.18 -12.49
C HIS A 447 -9.73 17.50 -11.51
N VAL A 448 -8.41 17.65 -11.72
CA VAL A 448 -7.41 17.21 -10.75
C VAL A 448 -7.17 18.33 -9.73
N VAL A 449 -7.26 17.98 -8.46
CA VAL A 449 -7.18 18.91 -7.33
C VAL A 449 -6.08 18.45 -6.38
N VAL A 450 -5.17 19.36 -6.05
CA VAL A 450 -4.16 19.17 -5.01
C VAL A 450 -4.64 19.86 -3.75
N ALA A 451 -4.83 19.10 -2.67
CA ALA A 451 -5.27 19.62 -1.39
C ALA A 451 -4.19 19.41 -0.31
N PHE A 452 -4.10 20.36 0.61
CA PHE A 452 -3.25 20.30 1.80
C PHE A 452 -4.09 20.55 3.05
N ASN A 453 -3.51 20.31 4.23
CA ASN A 453 -4.11 20.69 5.50
C ASN A 453 -5.55 20.16 5.68
N LYS A 454 -5.77 18.87 5.38
CA LYS A 454 -7.09 18.21 5.39
C LYS A 454 -8.13 18.84 4.45
N GLY A 455 -7.69 19.45 3.34
CA GLY A 455 -8.56 20.14 2.39
C GLY A 455 -8.82 21.62 2.70
N ALA A 456 -8.25 22.17 3.79
CA ALA A 456 -8.39 23.59 4.11
C ALA A 456 -7.73 24.50 3.06
N ASP A 457 -6.63 24.04 2.45
CA ASP A 457 -5.93 24.71 1.36
C ASP A 457 -6.04 23.83 0.10
N THR A 458 -6.77 24.29 -0.91
CA THR A 458 -7.12 23.49 -2.09
C THR A 458 -6.76 24.22 -3.37
N PHE A 459 -6.02 23.54 -4.26
CA PHE A 459 -5.44 24.08 -5.49
C PHE A 459 -5.87 23.23 -6.69
N PRO A 460 -6.87 23.67 -7.49
CA PRO A 460 -7.18 23.00 -8.75
C PRO A 460 -6.03 23.19 -9.73
N ILE A 461 -5.69 22.13 -10.48
CA ILE A 461 -4.70 22.20 -11.54
C ILE A 461 -5.31 22.96 -12.72
N THR A 462 -4.58 23.93 -13.28
CA THR A 462 -5.06 24.76 -14.40
C THR A 462 -4.18 24.63 -15.65
N ARG A 463 -4.76 24.96 -16.79
CA ARG A 463 -4.07 25.17 -18.07
C ARG A 463 -4.60 26.46 -18.69
N ARG A 464 -3.77 27.50 -18.80
CA ARG A 464 -4.15 28.85 -19.22
C ARG A 464 -5.21 29.47 -18.32
N ASP A 465 -5.02 29.35 -17.00
CA ASP A 465 -5.90 29.88 -15.94
C ASP A 465 -7.31 29.23 -15.88
N GLU A 466 -7.60 28.21 -16.70
CA GLU A 466 -8.83 27.42 -16.66
C GLU A 466 -8.57 26.04 -16.02
N PRO A 467 -9.51 25.47 -15.23
CA PRO A 467 -9.37 24.13 -14.65
C PRO A 467 -9.03 23.06 -15.69
N PHE A 468 -8.02 22.26 -15.43
CA PHE A 468 -7.59 21.18 -16.31
C PHE A 468 -8.50 19.97 -16.14
N VAL A 469 -9.32 19.70 -17.16
CA VAL A 469 -10.10 18.46 -17.29
C VAL A 469 -9.16 17.32 -17.71
N LEU A 470 -9.02 16.34 -16.83
CA LEU A 470 -8.31 15.09 -17.10
C LEU A 470 -9.10 14.27 -18.16
N PRO A 471 -8.48 13.85 -19.27
CA PRO A 471 -9.10 12.89 -20.18
C PRO A 471 -9.46 11.58 -19.45
N THR A 472 -10.72 11.16 -19.54
CA THR A 472 -11.15 9.84 -19.08
C THR A 472 -10.89 8.79 -20.16
N ASN A 473 -10.76 7.52 -19.76
CA ASN A 473 -10.56 6.39 -20.67
C ASN A 473 -9.28 6.46 -21.54
N ALA A 474 -8.21 7.04 -21.01
CA ALA A 474 -6.89 7.04 -21.62
C ALA A 474 -5.79 6.94 -20.54
N TRP A 475 -4.63 6.38 -20.92
CA TRP A 475 -3.42 6.45 -20.09
C TRP A 475 -2.83 7.86 -20.13
N ILE A 476 -2.50 8.40 -18.96
CA ILE A 476 -1.96 9.74 -18.78
C ILE A 476 -0.77 9.66 -17.84
N ASP A 477 0.39 10.09 -18.33
CA ASP A 477 1.58 10.33 -17.51
C ASP A 477 1.42 11.68 -16.79
N PHE A 478 1.52 11.67 -15.46
CA PHE A 478 1.29 12.81 -14.58
C PHE A 478 2.48 13.00 -13.65
N ALA A 479 2.90 14.25 -13.46
CA ALA A 479 3.86 14.61 -12.42
C ALA A 479 3.49 15.92 -11.73
N LEU A 480 3.74 15.97 -10.43
CA LEU A 480 3.52 17.11 -9.55
C LEU A 480 4.75 17.32 -8.67
N ARG A 481 5.45 18.43 -8.88
CA ARG A 481 6.43 18.94 -7.92
C ARG A 481 5.73 19.86 -6.94
N VAL A 482 5.91 19.60 -5.65
CA VAL A 482 5.53 20.50 -4.55
C VAL A 482 6.79 21.14 -4.02
N ASN A 483 6.91 22.48 -4.04
CA ASN A 483 7.98 23.20 -3.36
C ASN A 483 7.43 24.38 -2.54
N VAL A 484 7.30 24.17 -1.23
CA VAL A 484 6.68 25.14 -0.31
C VAL A 484 7.60 26.33 -0.04
N ALA A 485 8.92 26.13 -0.05
CA ALA A 485 9.90 27.20 0.17
C ALA A 485 9.88 28.23 -0.99
N ALA A 486 9.83 27.74 -2.23
CA ALA A 486 9.62 28.55 -3.44
C ALA A 486 8.14 28.95 -3.66
N ARG A 487 7.22 28.44 -2.83
CA ARG A 487 5.78 28.71 -2.86
C ARG A 487 5.11 28.36 -4.18
N VAL A 488 5.49 27.23 -4.78
CA VAL A 488 5.02 26.83 -6.10
C VAL A 488 4.73 25.34 -6.18
N LEU A 489 3.66 24.99 -6.90
CA LEU A 489 3.37 23.64 -7.37
C LEU A 489 3.57 23.63 -8.90
N GLN A 490 4.34 22.68 -9.42
CA GLN A 490 4.68 22.60 -10.84
C GLN A 490 4.16 21.29 -11.40
N VAL A 491 3.33 21.35 -12.45
CA VAL A 491 2.59 20.19 -12.96
C VAL A 491 3.00 19.87 -14.40
N VAL A 492 3.18 18.59 -14.71
CA VAL A 492 3.39 18.06 -16.06
C VAL A 492 2.36 16.97 -16.35
N VAL A 493 1.72 17.04 -17.50
CA VAL A 493 0.73 16.05 -17.97
C VAL A 493 1.02 15.68 -19.42
N GLY A 494 1.35 14.41 -19.66
CA GLY A 494 1.88 13.93 -20.94
C GLY A 494 3.09 14.76 -21.36
N ASN A 495 3.14 15.17 -22.63
CA ASN A 495 4.28 15.93 -23.18
C ASN A 495 4.24 17.44 -22.86
N ALA A 496 3.50 17.88 -21.84
CA ALA A 496 3.28 19.31 -21.56
C ALA A 496 3.34 19.67 -20.08
N ARG A 497 4.13 20.71 -19.75
CA ARG A 497 4.00 21.45 -18.49
C ARG A 497 2.71 22.29 -18.51
N LEU A 498 2.00 22.31 -17.40
CA LEU A 498 0.81 23.12 -17.18
C LEU A 498 1.17 24.42 -16.43
N ASP A 499 0.19 25.15 -15.92
CA ASP A 499 0.44 26.40 -15.21
C ASP A 499 1.10 26.12 -13.84
N ASP A 500 2.02 26.99 -13.41
CA ASP A 500 2.63 26.93 -12.08
C ASP A 500 1.67 27.52 -11.04
N LEU A 501 1.21 26.70 -10.08
CA LEU A 501 0.25 27.13 -9.06
C LEU A 501 1.00 27.79 -7.89
N SER A 502 0.70 29.06 -7.60
CA SER A 502 1.34 29.79 -6.51
C SER A 502 0.66 29.52 -5.16
N LEU A 503 1.45 29.14 -4.15
CA LEU A 503 0.98 29.01 -2.77
C LEU A 503 0.86 30.40 -2.12
N PRO A 504 -0.21 30.68 -1.35
CA PRO A 504 -0.47 32.02 -0.83
C PRO A 504 0.60 32.47 0.17
N PRO A 505 0.86 33.79 0.35
CA PRO A 505 2.01 34.27 1.14
C PRO A 505 2.05 33.89 2.62
N GLY A 506 0.96 33.35 3.18
CA GLY A 506 0.87 32.83 4.54
C GLY A 506 0.81 31.30 4.63
N PHE A 507 0.85 30.56 3.52
CA PHE A 507 0.72 29.10 3.49
C PHE A 507 1.75 28.42 4.39
N ARG A 508 1.28 27.47 5.21
CA ARG A 508 2.09 26.57 6.03
C ARG A 508 1.42 25.21 6.06
N LEU A 509 2.22 24.14 6.00
CA LEU A 509 1.73 22.80 6.28
C LEU A 509 1.38 22.68 7.77
N SER A 510 0.13 22.34 8.05
CA SER A 510 -0.46 22.20 9.38
C SER A 510 -0.16 20.82 9.97
N LEU A 511 1.14 20.50 10.02
CA LEU A 511 1.69 19.28 10.58
C LEU A 511 1.98 19.48 12.07
N GLY A 512 1.57 18.53 12.92
CA GLY A 512 1.88 18.57 14.36
C GLY A 512 3.37 18.36 14.65
N LYS A 513 4.01 17.47 13.89
CA LYS A 513 5.47 17.33 13.77
C LYS A 513 5.83 17.29 12.29
N ALA A 514 6.99 17.82 11.91
CA ALA A 514 7.41 17.94 10.50
C ALA A 514 7.39 16.61 9.72
N LEU A 515 7.63 15.48 10.38
CA LEU A 515 7.66 14.15 9.77
C LEU A 515 6.47 13.24 10.09
N ALA A 516 5.73 13.50 11.17
CA ALA A 516 4.58 12.67 11.55
C ALA A 516 3.57 12.58 10.41
N GLU A 517 2.94 11.42 10.23
CA GLU A 517 2.15 11.02 9.06
C GLU A 517 3.03 10.79 7.80
N GLY A 518 4.18 10.14 7.99
CA GLY A 518 5.24 9.92 6.98
C GLY A 518 4.96 8.84 5.91
N SER A 519 3.72 8.38 5.77
CA SER A 519 3.29 7.40 4.76
C SER A 519 2.29 8.03 3.77
N LEU A 520 2.18 7.45 2.59
CA LEU A 520 1.15 7.79 1.59
C LEU A 520 0.24 6.58 1.38
N GLN A 521 -1.02 6.80 1.02
CA GLN A 521 -2.06 5.78 0.81
C GLN A 521 -2.77 6.03 -0.52
N LEU A 522 -3.22 4.98 -1.21
CA LEU A 522 -3.98 5.12 -2.48
C LEU A 522 -5.49 5.34 -2.26
N TYR A 523 -5.80 6.09 -1.21
CA TYR A 523 -7.10 6.60 -0.78
C TYR A 523 -6.87 7.63 0.34
N ASP A 524 -7.90 8.39 0.74
CA ASP A 524 -7.85 9.20 1.97
C ASP A 524 -8.61 8.47 3.10
N ALA A 525 -7.91 8.12 4.18
CA ALA A 525 -8.48 7.47 5.35
C ALA A 525 -9.52 8.32 6.10
N ALA A 526 -9.46 9.65 6.01
CA ALA A 526 -10.48 10.53 6.56
C ALA A 526 -11.76 10.56 5.68
N HIS A 527 -11.64 10.19 4.41
CA HIS A 527 -12.69 10.34 3.40
C HIS A 527 -12.92 9.04 2.60
N LYS A 528 -12.99 7.89 3.29
CA LYS A 528 -13.19 6.54 2.69
C LYS A 528 -14.45 6.39 1.79
N ALA A 529 -15.31 7.40 1.67
CA ALA A 529 -16.43 7.44 0.72
C ALA A 529 -16.03 7.86 -0.71
N LYS A 530 -14.85 8.46 -0.92
CA LYS A 530 -14.34 8.92 -2.23
C LYS A 530 -13.20 8.02 -2.72
N LEU A 531 -13.48 6.74 -2.95
CA LEU A 531 -12.49 5.78 -3.44
C LEU A 531 -12.28 5.93 -4.95
N PHE A 532 -11.03 5.89 -5.40
CA PHE A 532 -10.69 6.01 -6.82
C PHE A 532 -11.00 4.72 -7.59
N CYS A 533 -11.51 4.87 -8.81
CA CYS A 533 -11.73 3.78 -9.76
C CYS A 533 -10.91 4.02 -11.02
N GLY A 534 -10.09 3.03 -11.39
CA GLY A 534 -9.19 3.11 -12.53
C GLY A 534 -7.88 2.36 -12.31
N TYR A 535 -6.86 2.72 -13.08
CA TYR A 535 -5.58 2.04 -13.10
C TYR A 535 -4.42 2.99 -12.76
N ILE A 536 -3.45 2.47 -12.01
CA ILE A 536 -2.21 3.18 -11.64
C ILE A 536 -1.01 2.31 -12.07
N HIS A 537 -0.04 2.93 -12.75
CA HIS A 537 1.16 2.28 -13.25
C HIS A 537 2.36 3.21 -13.00
N ARG A 538 3.56 2.67 -12.69
CA ARG A 538 4.78 3.46 -12.37
C ARG A 538 4.51 4.61 -11.37
N LEU A 539 4.15 4.29 -10.13
CA LEU A 539 4.07 5.29 -9.07
C LEU A 539 5.47 5.51 -8.49
N GLU A 540 6.01 6.69 -8.69
CA GLU A 540 7.32 7.10 -8.18
C GLU A 540 7.19 8.36 -7.31
N LEU A 541 8.01 8.43 -6.27
CA LEU A 541 8.11 9.62 -5.42
C LEU A 541 9.57 9.93 -5.21
N PHE A 542 10.01 11.12 -5.62
CA PHE A 542 11.33 11.65 -5.35
C PHE A 542 11.22 12.77 -4.34
N SER A 543 12.15 12.89 -3.41
CA SER A 543 12.16 13.98 -2.43
C SER A 543 13.54 14.57 -2.28
N ALA A 544 13.62 15.87 -2.01
CA ALA A 544 14.88 16.52 -1.66
C ALA A 544 15.47 15.84 -0.42
N ASN A 545 16.75 15.47 -0.46
CA ASN A 545 17.43 14.90 0.69
C ASN A 545 17.48 15.92 1.84
N LEU A 546 17.28 15.46 3.08
CA LEU A 546 17.44 16.33 4.25
C LEU A 546 18.90 16.76 4.37
N ALA A 547 19.13 18.06 4.40
CA ALA A 547 20.45 18.66 4.60
C ALA A 547 20.90 18.49 6.06
N LEU A 548 21.26 17.26 6.43
CA LEU A 548 21.73 16.88 7.75
C LEU A 548 23.21 17.26 7.91
N PRO A 549 23.62 17.85 9.05
CA PRO A 549 25.01 18.20 9.26
C PRO A 549 25.87 16.94 9.55
N PRO A 550 27.13 16.92 9.09
CA PRO A 550 28.05 15.82 9.36
C PRO A 550 28.22 15.64 10.87
N ALA A 551 28.26 14.39 11.31
CA ALA A 551 28.48 14.09 12.71
C ALA A 551 29.92 14.47 13.11
N PRO A 552 30.12 15.29 14.16
CA PRO A 552 31.43 15.57 14.70
C PRO A 552 32.01 14.31 15.34
N ALA A 553 33.34 14.27 15.44
CA ALA A 553 34.00 13.27 16.28
C ALA A 553 33.66 13.52 17.75
N VAL A 554 33.46 12.43 18.52
CA VAL A 554 33.20 12.49 19.96
C VAL A 554 34.34 13.28 20.65
N PRO A 555 34.05 14.35 21.41
CA PRO A 555 35.06 15.12 22.12
C PRO A 555 35.89 14.24 23.06
N ALA A 556 37.22 14.40 23.04
CA ALA A 556 38.13 13.63 23.90
C ALA A 556 37.76 13.73 25.39
N ALA A 557 37.41 14.93 25.84
CA ALA A 557 36.95 15.18 27.21
C ALA A 557 35.68 14.37 27.57
N PHE A 558 34.74 14.22 26.64
CA PHE A 558 33.56 13.38 26.82
C PHE A 558 33.95 11.89 26.89
N ALA A 559 34.81 11.42 26.00
CA ALA A 559 35.26 10.03 25.97
C ALA A 559 36.03 9.62 27.25
N GLU A 560 36.94 10.47 27.72
CA GLU A 560 37.68 10.29 28.98
C GLU A 560 36.73 10.26 30.18
N LYS A 561 35.81 11.24 30.28
CA LYS A 561 34.85 11.31 31.39
C LYS A 561 33.85 10.14 31.37
N LYS A 562 33.34 9.73 30.20
CA LYS A 562 32.51 8.53 30.02
C LYS A 562 33.23 7.29 30.58
N THR A 563 34.50 7.10 30.19
CA THR A 563 35.32 5.98 30.65
C THR A 563 35.47 5.98 32.17
N ALA A 564 35.71 7.14 32.79
CA ALA A 564 35.79 7.27 34.24
C ALA A 564 34.46 6.97 34.96
N LEU A 565 33.31 7.36 34.40
CA LEU A 565 31.99 7.11 34.97
C LEU A 565 31.58 5.62 34.91
N CYS A 566 32.08 4.89 33.92
CA CYS A 566 31.80 3.47 33.73
C CYS A 566 32.71 2.55 34.56
N ALA A 567 33.70 3.10 35.27
CA ALA A 567 34.64 2.32 36.07
C ALA A 567 33.92 1.48 37.14
N GLY A 568 34.14 0.17 37.11
CA GLY A 568 33.49 -0.79 38.02
C GLY A 568 32.06 -1.21 37.63
N LEU A 569 31.54 -0.79 36.48
CA LEU A 569 30.26 -1.24 35.94
C LEU A 569 30.47 -2.29 34.84
N THR A 570 29.47 -3.15 34.63
CA THR A 570 29.45 -4.10 33.51
C THR A 570 28.71 -3.47 32.33
N GLN A 571 29.26 -3.55 31.12
CA GLN A 571 28.57 -3.10 29.92
C GLN A 571 27.49 -4.12 29.53
N LEU A 572 26.29 -3.63 29.25
CA LEU A 572 25.10 -4.45 28.98
C LEU A 572 24.59 -4.29 27.54
N CYS A 573 24.88 -3.17 26.86
CA CYS A 573 24.79 -3.06 25.40
C CYS A 573 25.76 -2.01 24.81
N ASP A 574 26.07 -2.18 23.52
CA ASP A 574 26.77 -1.23 22.65
C ASP A 574 26.11 -1.24 21.25
N TYR A 575 25.28 -0.23 21.03
CA TYR A 575 24.67 0.37 19.82
C TYR A 575 25.56 1.13 18.83
N PRO A 576 26.41 0.56 17.94
CA PRO A 576 27.14 1.32 16.92
C PRO A 576 26.28 1.61 15.68
N PHE A 577 25.21 2.38 15.84
CA PHE A 577 24.19 2.62 14.80
C PHE A 577 24.69 3.20 13.45
N GLU A 578 25.95 3.64 13.36
CA GLU A 578 26.62 4.01 12.11
C GLU A 578 27.15 2.83 11.28
N VAL A 579 27.22 1.62 11.85
CA VAL A 579 27.67 0.40 11.18
C VAL A 579 26.48 -0.50 10.82
N ASP A 580 25.69 -0.86 11.84
CA ASP A 580 24.54 -1.74 11.72
C ASP A 580 23.57 -1.53 12.91
N LEU A 581 22.59 -2.41 13.04
CA LEU A 581 21.62 -2.40 14.15
C LEU A 581 21.97 -3.46 15.23
N VAL A 582 23.22 -3.89 15.36
CA VAL A 582 23.59 -5.03 16.22
C VAL A 582 24.31 -4.60 17.50
N ASP A 583 23.81 -5.06 18.63
CA ASP A 583 24.43 -4.92 19.94
C ASP A 583 25.76 -5.69 19.97
N ARG A 584 26.89 -4.99 20.07
CA ARG A 584 28.22 -5.63 20.12
C ARG A 584 28.46 -6.44 21.40
N VAL A 585 27.68 -6.23 22.46
CA VAL A 585 27.81 -6.97 23.73
C VAL A 585 27.03 -8.27 23.69
N ALA A 586 25.75 -8.22 23.28
CA ALA A 586 24.84 -9.37 23.36
C ALA A 586 24.47 -9.99 22.00
N GLY A 587 24.92 -9.42 20.87
CA GLY A 587 24.60 -9.89 19.52
C GLY A 587 23.13 -9.70 19.11
N ARG A 588 22.37 -8.86 19.84
CA ARG A 588 20.94 -8.60 19.59
C ARG A 588 20.76 -7.59 18.46
N SER A 589 19.84 -7.85 17.54
CA SER A 589 19.41 -6.84 16.57
C SER A 589 18.43 -5.87 17.22
N PHE A 590 18.66 -4.57 17.05
CA PHE A 590 17.72 -3.50 17.38
C PHE A 590 16.55 -3.52 16.38
N PRO A 591 15.30 -3.66 16.84
CA PRO A 591 14.12 -3.61 15.99
C PRO A 591 13.75 -2.15 15.69
N ALA A 592 14.42 -1.57 14.69
CA ALA A 592 14.12 -0.22 14.22
C ALA A 592 12.67 -0.13 13.68
N PRO A 593 11.99 1.01 13.89
CA PRO A 593 10.70 1.27 13.26
C PRO A 593 10.76 1.21 11.73
N ALA A 594 9.65 0.85 11.08
CA ALA A 594 9.60 0.69 9.63
C ALA A 594 9.84 2.00 8.85
N SER A 595 9.54 3.15 9.45
CA SER A 595 9.81 4.49 8.93
C SER A 595 11.25 4.98 9.14
N SER A 596 12.00 4.28 9.99
CA SER A 596 13.35 4.62 10.45
C SER A 596 14.40 3.85 9.65
N TYR A 597 15.63 4.35 9.57
CA TYR A 597 16.69 3.73 8.76
C TYR A 597 18.09 4.08 9.27
N VAL A 598 19.10 3.30 8.88
CA VAL A 598 20.50 3.62 9.14
C VAL A 598 21.04 4.47 7.98
N HIS A 599 21.50 5.68 8.27
CA HIS A 599 22.21 6.53 7.32
C HIS A 599 23.73 6.29 7.41
N PRO A 600 24.43 6.01 6.29
CA PRO A 600 25.85 5.64 6.31
C PRO A 600 26.78 6.63 7.02
N GLU A 601 26.47 7.93 6.99
CA GLU A 601 27.30 8.98 7.61
C GLU A 601 26.78 9.46 8.97
N HIS A 602 25.50 9.21 9.29
CA HIS A 602 24.79 9.83 10.41
C HIS A 602 24.19 8.85 11.44
N GLY A 603 24.30 7.54 11.21
CA GLY A 603 23.75 6.54 12.12
C GLY A 603 22.25 6.31 11.97
N LEU A 604 21.61 5.78 13.01
CA LEU A 604 20.18 5.49 13.02
C LEU A 604 19.37 6.79 13.02
N PHE A 605 18.58 6.98 11.98
CA PHE A 605 17.54 7.98 11.92
C PHE A 605 16.23 7.44 12.52
N LEU A 606 15.62 8.20 13.45
CA LEU A 606 14.33 7.90 14.09
C LEU A 606 13.34 9.05 13.85
N ASP A 607 12.15 8.73 13.33
CA ASP A 607 11.21 9.73 12.77
C ASP A 607 10.30 10.46 13.78
N GLY A 608 10.25 9.98 15.02
CA GLY A 608 9.40 10.53 16.08
C GLY A 608 7.91 10.19 15.99
N ASP A 609 7.52 9.24 15.13
CA ASP A 609 6.12 8.84 14.85
C ASP A 609 5.87 7.33 14.84
N TYR A 610 6.71 6.56 15.56
CA TYR A 610 6.62 5.09 15.65
C TYR A 610 5.89 4.56 16.90
N TYR A 611 5.19 5.43 17.65
CA TYR A 611 4.48 5.01 18.86
C TYR A 611 3.35 3.99 18.54
N GLY A 612 2.53 4.25 17.51
CA GLY A 612 1.51 3.29 17.07
C GLY A 612 2.09 1.99 16.48
N GLU A 613 3.32 2.04 15.95
CA GLU A 613 4.04 0.83 15.54
C GLU A 613 4.42 -0.01 16.77
N HIS A 614 4.92 0.63 17.83
CA HIS A 614 5.20 -0.03 19.11
C HIS A 614 3.95 -0.64 19.77
N GLU A 615 2.81 0.05 19.76
CA GLU A 615 1.55 -0.50 20.28
C GLU A 615 1.17 -1.82 19.58
N SER A 616 1.35 -1.89 18.26
CA SER A 616 1.13 -3.12 17.48
C SER A 616 2.22 -4.19 17.67
N ARG A 617 3.47 -3.76 17.94
CA ARG A 617 4.67 -4.61 18.04
C ARG A 617 5.53 -4.13 19.21
N PRO A 618 5.26 -4.56 20.47
CA PRO A 618 5.90 -4.02 21.69
C PRO A 618 7.40 -4.29 21.88
N GLY A 619 8.08 -4.75 20.84
CA GLY A 619 9.54 -4.81 20.76
C GLY A 619 10.15 -3.66 19.97
N VAL A 620 9.39 -2.99 19.07
CA VAL A 620 9.90 -1.90 18.23
C VAL A 620 10.46 -0.77 19.08
N ALA A 621 11.63 -0.27 18.67
CA ALA A 621 12.43 0.73 19.38
C ALA A 621 12.86 0.33 20.82
N CYS A 622 12.82 -0.97 21.16
CA CYS A 622 13.40 -1.50 22.39
C CYS A 622 14.88 -1.84 22.19
N VAL A 623 15.72 -1.23 23.01
CA VAL A 623 17.19 -1.41 23.05
C VAL A 623 17.56 -2.71 23.77
N GLY A 624 16.74 -3.13 24.73
CA GLY A 624 16.87 -4.40 25.43
C GLY A 624 16.12 -4.42 26.76
N ALA A 625 15.88 -5.63 27.27
CA ALA A 625 15.41 -5.86 28.63
C ALA A 625 16.56 -6.44 29.47
N PHE A 626 16.86 -5.79 30.60
CA PHE A 626 18.06 -6.05 31.40
C PHE A 626 17.76 -6.65 32.78
N ALA A 627 16.50 -6.68 33.21
CA ALA A 627 16.00 -7.38 34.41
C ALA A 627 16.98 -7.31 35.60
N ALA A 628 17.37 -8.46 36.16
CA ALA A 628 18.28 -8.61 37.29
C ALA A 628 19.78 -8.35 36.96
N GLN A 629 20.13 -7.86 35.77
CA GLN A 629 21.50 -7.44 35.43
C GLN A 629 21.73 -5.95 35.72
N MET A 630 20.66 -5.20 36.00
CA MET A 630 20.66 -3.76 36.17
C MET A 630 20.20 -3.33 37.57
N SER A 631 20.96 -2.43 38.19
CA SER A 631 20.51 -1.62 39.33
C SER A 631 20.02 -0.24 38.88
N LYS A 632 18.87 0.19 39.39
CA LYS A 632 18.33 1.55 39.21
C LYS A 632 19.15 2.60 39.97
N SER A 633 19.84 2.17 41.02
CA SER A 633 20.72 3.04 41.83
C SER A 633 22.15 3.17 41.28
N ASN A 634 22.58 2.35 40.32
CA ASN A 634 23.97 2.34 39.85
C ASN A 634 24.11 1.94 38.38
N PHE A 635 23.95 2.91 37.48
CA PHE A 635 24.10 2.72 36.03
C PHE A 635 24.73 3.94 35.33
N VAL A 636 25.20 3.73 34.10
CA VAL A 636 25.54 4.77 33.11
C VAL A 636 24.77 4.45 31.83
N VAL A 637 24.13 5.46 31.25
CA VAL A 637 23.65 5.44 29.86
C VAL A 637 24.31 6.58 29.10
N ALA A 638 24.78 6.33 27.88
CA ALA A 638 25.40 7.34 27.04
C ALA A 638 24.95 7.21 25.58
N ALA A 639 24.76 8.33 24.89
CA ALA A 639 24.51 8.34 23.46
C ALA A 639 25.12 9.56 22.76
N SER A 640 25.35 9.40 21.46
CA SER A 640 25.65 10.51 20.54
C SER A 640 24.41 10.75 19.68
N LEU A 641 23.83 11.95 19.81
CA LEU A 641 22.46 12.25 19.40
C LEU A 641 22.36 13.61 18.69
N CYS A 642 21.50 13.71 17.69
CA CYS A 642 21.21 14.96 16.97
C CYS A 642 19.70 15.14 16.92
N PRO A 643 19.10 15.89 17.87
CA PRO A 643 17.66 16.02 17.98
C PRO A 643 17.15 16.99 16.91
N LEU A 644 16.08 16.59 16.24
CA LEU A 644 15.41 17.37 15.21
C LEU A 644 14.11 18.02 15.72
N GLY A 645 13.69 17.66 16.93
CA GLY A 645 12.57 18.25 17.66
C GLY A 645 12.35 17.57 19.01
N GLU A 646 11.13 17.67 19.52
CA GLU A 646 10.71 17.05 20.79
C GLU A 646 10.57 15.53 20.72
N GLY A 647 10.81 14.86 21.86
CA GLY A 647 10.67 13.41 22.01
C GLY A 647 11.56 12.85 23.12
N TRP A 648 11.23 11.67 23.63
CA TRP A 648 12.08 10.98 24.60
C TRP A 648 13.36 10.50 23.94
N VAL A 649 14.52 10.83 24.50
CA VAL A 649 15.81 10.29 24.06
C VAL A 649 15.90 8.81 24.41
N TRP A 650 15.51 8.46 25.64
CA TRP A 650 15.31 7.10 26.12
C TRP A 650 14.39 7.11 27.33
N CYS A 651 13.74 5.98 27.57
CA CYS A 651 12.95 5.69 28.76
C CYS A 651 13.30 4.30 29.31
N PHE A 652 13.23 4.14 30.62
CA PHE A 652 13.48 2.91 31.36
C PHE A 652 12.18 2.47 32.05
N GLY A 653 11.71 1.27 31.71
CA GLY A 653 10.41 0.74 32.09
C GLY A 653 9.46 0.61 30.90
N LYS A 654 8.91 -0.59 30.69
CA LYS A 654 7.95 -0.90 29.64
C LYS A 654 6.49 -0.67 30.07
N GLY A 655 6.15 -1.01 31.32
CA GLY A 655 4.82 -0.76 31.90
C GLY A 655 4.84 0.32 32.98
N TRP A 656 5.95 0.44 33.69
CA TRP A 656 6.15 1.35 34.82
C TRP A 656 7.43 2.15 34.62
N ARG A 657 7.33 3.22 33.82
CA ARG A 657 8.48 4.07 33.49
C ARG A 657 9.02 4.72 34.75
N TRP A 658 10.24 4.41 35.12
CA TRP A 658 10.82 4.87 36.39
C TRP A 658 11.94 5.89 36.17
N PHE A 659 12.52 5.98 34.96
CA PHE A 659 13.52 6.99 34.57
C PHE A 659 13.52 7.25 33.05
N GLY A 660 13.79 8.49 32.63
CA GLY A 660 14.24 8.76 31.27
C GLY A 660 14.62 10.21 31.02
N ILE A 661 15.02 10.51 29.79
CA ILE A 661 15.44 11.84 29.33
C ILE A 661 14.55 12.26 28.16
N LEU A 662 14.06 13.50 28.22
CA LEU A 662 13.11 14.10 27.28
C LEU A 662 13.69 15.37 26.66
N VAL A 663 13.53 15.55 25.34
CA VAL A 663 13.66 16.85 24.66
C VAL A 663 12.29 17.50 24.61
N LEU A 664 12.14 18.65 25.25
CA LEU A 664 10.92 19.46 25.24
C LEU A 664 10.76 20.24 23.91
N PRO A 665 9.56 20.75 23.56
CA PRO A 665 9.37 21.59 22.36
C PRO A 665 10.17 22.89 22.35
N SER A 666 10.69 23.32 23.50
CA SER A 666 11.67 24.42 23.64
C SER A 666 13.12 24.00 23.32
N MET A 667 13.35 22.73 22.95
CA MET A 667 14.65 22.04 22.90
C MET A 667 15.40 21.97 24.24
N ALA A 668 14.73 22.28 25.36
CA ALA A 668 15.30 22.06 26.69
C ALA A 668 15.32 20.56 27.02
N LEU A 669 16.37 20.10 27.70
CA LEU A 669 16.42 18.73 28.25
C LEU A 669 15.79 18.66 29.64
N GLU A 670 14.99 17.62 29.86
CA GLU A 670 14.38 17.28 31.15
C GLU A 670 14.63 15.82 31.51
N MET A 671 14.84 15.54 32.80
CA MET A 671 14.88 14.20 33.36
C MET A 671 13.55 13.93 34.07
N GLU A 672 12.88 12.86 33.66
CA GLU A 672 11.64 12.42 34.28
C GLU A 672 11.83 11.12 35.06
N LEU A 673 11.09 10.97 36.15
CA LEU A 673 11.06 9.80 37.01
C LEU A 673 9.63 9.41 37.35
N ASN A 674 9.40 8.12 37.61
CA ASN A 674 8.12 7.56 38.08
C ASN A 674 6.90 8.07 37.26
N HIS A 675 6.81 7.70 35.97
CA HIS A 675 5.70 8.03 35.06
C HIS A 675 5.35 9.53 35.08
N GLN A 676 6.35 10.36 34.81
CA GLN A 676 6.27 11.82 34.77
C GLN A 676 5.89 12.49 36.11
N ALA A 677 5.73 11.74 37.20
CA ALA A 677 5.32 12.27 38.51
C ALA A 677 6.42 13.12 39.19
N THR A 678 7.67 13.02 38.74
CA THR A 678 8.76 13.91 39.18
C THR A 678 9.61 14.31 37.98
N ARG A 679 9.86 15.61 37.84
CA ARG A 679 10.50 16.25 36.69
C ARG A 679 11.63 17.15 37.15
N PHE A 680 12.77 17.08 36.47
CA PHE A 680 13.95 17.89 36.76
C PHE A 680 14.54 18.46 35.47
N PRO A 681 14.50 19.79 35.25
CA PRO A 681 15.17 20.39 34.12
C PRO A 681 16.68 20.19 34.26
N LEU A 682 17.37 19.80 33.19
CA LEU A 682 18.83 19.69 33.20
C LEU A 682 19.41 21.11 33.14
N THR A 683 20.17 21.53 34.15
CA THR A 683 20.74 22.88 34.22
C THR A 683 22.26 22.88 34.18
N ARG A 684 22.83 23.96 33.64
CA ARG A 684 24.25 24.31 33.74
C ARG A 684 24.34 25.62 34.52
N ARG A 685 24.88 25.60 35.75
CA ARG A 685 24.97 26.77 36.64
C ARG A 685 23.60 27.43 36.91
N GLY A 686 22.56 26.61 37.07
CA GLY A 686 21.18 27.04 37.32
C GLY A 686 20.40 27.52 36.09
N GLN A 687 20.97 27.48 34.88
CA GLN A 687 20.28 27.80 33.62
C GLN A 687 19.93 26.51 32.88
N SER A 688 18.67 26.36 32.44
CA SER A 688 18.23 25.19 31.66
C SER A 688 19.06 25.01 30.40
N LEU A 689 19.56 23.79 30.19
CA LEU A 689 20.28 23.41 28.98
C LEU A 689 19.28 23.30 27.82
N VAL A 690 19.43 24.19 26.84
CA VAL A 690 18.66 24.20 25.59
C VAL A 690 19.57 23.74 24.45
N LEU A 691 19.19 22.66 23.79
CA LEU A 691 19.89 22.14 22.61
C LEU A 691 19.52 22.97 21.38
N ARG A 692 20.37 22.96 20.35
CA ARG A 692 19.98 23.50 19.03
C ARG A 692 19.45 22.35 18.16
N PRO A 693 18.32 22.55 17.44
CA PRO A 693 17.87 21.58 16.44
C PRO A 693 18.95 21.35 15.39
N ASN A 694 19.13 20.10 14.98
CA ASN A 694 20.17 19.66 14.03
C ASN A 694 21.62 19.85 14.53
N GLU A 695 21.88 20.12 15.82
CA GLU A 695 23.25 20.12 16.36
C GLU A 695 23.53 18.76 17.03
N TRP A 696 24.72 18.20 16.79
CA TRP A 696 25.14 16.94 17.39
C TRP A 696 25.60 17.17 18.83
N VAL A 697 25.19 16.28 19.72
CA VAL A 697 25.41 16.36 21.16
C VAL A 697 25.79 14.97 21.69
N HIS A 698 26.74 14.92 22.61
CA HIS A 698 27.15 13.71 23.31
C HIS A 698 26.67 13.78 24.75
N LEU A 699 25.70 12.93 25.10
CA LEU A 699 25.05 12.91 26.41
C LEU A 699 25.43 11.64 27.18
N ALA A 700 25.81 11.78 28.45
CA ALA A 700 25.94 10.66 29.37
C ALA A 700 25.28 10.98 30.72
N VAL A 701 24.55 10.01 31.29
CA VAL A 701 23.89 10.10 32.59
C VAL A 701 24.38 8.97 33.48
N LYS A 702 24.92 9.32 34.66
CA LYS A 702 25.34 8.39 35.72
C LYS A 702 24.38 8.49 36.90
N ALA A 703 23.70 7.39 37.22
CA ALA A 703 23.01 7.23 38.51
C ALA A 703 23.99 6.68 39.55
N ALA A 704 24.01 7.26 40.75
CA ALA A 704 24.80 6.84 41.89
C ALA A 704 24.00 7.05 43.20
N GLY A 705 23.34 5.99 43.68
CA GLY A 705 22.36 6.07 44.75
C GLY A 705 21.14 6.90 44.32
N LYS A 706 20.78 7.90 45.13
CA LYS A 706 19.69 8.86 44.84
C LYS A 706 20.23 10.17 44.19
N ARG A 707 21.39 10.11 43.52
CA ARG A 707 22.05 11.24 42.85
C ARG A 707 22.34 10.93 41.39
N PHE A 708 22.09 11.88 40.51
CA PHE A 708 22.32 11.80 39.08
C PHE A 708 23.36 12.84 38.65
N HIS A 709 24.41 12.38 37.98
CA HIS A 709 25.40 13.24 37.32
C HIS A 709 25.17 13.18 35.82
N ILE A 710 25.08 14.33 35.16
CA ILE A 710 24.83 14.43 33.72
C ILE A 710 25.96 15.18 33.03
N PHE A 711 26.36 14.69 31.86
CA PHE A 711 27.49 15.17 31.08
C PHE A 711 27.07 15.43 29.65
N VAL A 712 27.44 16.59 29.13
CA VAL A 712 27.09 17.03 27.78
C VAL A 712 28.33 17.63 27.10
N ASP A 713 28.77 17.00 26.02
CA ASP A 713 29.93 17.38 25.17
C ASP A 713 31.29 17.49 25.90
N GLY A 714 31.36 17.06 27.16
CA GLY A 714 32.53 17.13 28.04
C GLY A 714 32.31 17.96 29.31
N ASP A 715 31.26 18.78 29.35
CA ASP A 715 30.89 19.58 30.54
C ASP A 715 30.02 18.75 31.50
N GLU A 716 30.33 18.82 32.80
CA GLU A 716 29.45 18.36 33.89
C GLU A 716 28.31 19.38 34.10
N LEU A 717 27.07 18.90 34.12
CA LEU A 717 25.89 19.69 34.48
C LEU A 717 25.68 19.72 35.99
N ASP A 718 24.72 20.52 36.44
CA ASP A 718 24.36 20.57 37.87
C ASP A 718 23.78 19.20 38.29
N PRO A 719 24.29 18.55 39.36
CA PRO A 719 23.84 17.23 39.75
C PRO A 719 22.43 17.26 40.37
N ILE A 720 21.61 16.27 40.05
CA ILE A 720 20.24 16.15 40.55
C ILE A 720 20.22 15.20 41.75
N GLU A 721 19.69 15.66 42.88
CA GLU A 721 19.52 14.86 44.11
C GLU A 721 18.05 14.65 44.42
N LEU A 722 17.61 13.40 44.49
CA LEU A 722 16.20 13.06 44.70
C LEU A 722 15.77 13.16 46.18
N GLY A 723 16.75 13.29 47.08
CA GLY A 723 16.53 13.35 48.52
C GLY A 723 16.26 11.99 49.16
N ALA A 724 16.42 11.91 50.49
CA ALA A 724 16.39 10.64 51.22
C ALA A 724 15.04 9.88 51.11
N LYS A 725 13.92 10.60 50.94
CA LYS A 725 12.55 10.07 50.91
C LYS A 725 12.03 9.68 49.52
N PHE A 726 12.80 9.89 48.45
CA PHE A 726 12.36 9.47 47.11
C PHE A 726 12.55 7.97 46.95
N ASP A 727 11.50 7.25 46.54
CA ASP A 727 11.62 5.84 46.17
C ASP A 727 11.00 5.62 44.77
N TYR A 728 11.54 4.65 44.03
CA TYR A 728 11.00 4.26 42.73
C TYR A 728 9.66 3.53 42.92
N TRP A 729 8.73 3.69 41.98
CA TRP A 729 7.45 2.94 41.99
C TRP A 729 7.62 1.44 41.71
N VAL A 730 8.81 1.01 41.30
CA VAL A 730 9.11 -0.32 40.77
C VAL A 730 10.32 -0.90 41.51
N GLY A 731 10.17 -2.10 42.09
CA GLY A 731 11.20 -2.81 42.86
C GLY A 731 12.49 -3.08 42.08
N GLU A 732 13.59 -3.37 42.76
CA GLU A 732 14.88 -3.50 42.10
C GLU A 732 14.95 -4.79 41.25
N GLY A 733 15.47 -4.69 40.02
CA GLY A 733 15.43 -5.76 39.01
C GLY A 733 14.15 -5.80 38.15
N ASP A 734 13.04 -5.21 38.61
CA ASP A 734 11.78 -5.16 37.87
C ASP A 734 11.75 -4.04 36.81
N ASP A 735 11.12 -4.36 35.68
CA ASP A 735 10.87 -3.46 34.53
C ASP A 735 12.10 -2.65 34.05
N ASN A 736 13.25 -3.33 33.96
CA ASN A 736 14.49 -2.75 33.46
C ASN A 736 14.62 -2.87 31.92
N ALA A 737 13.60 -2.45 31.18
CA ALA A 737 13.64 -2.35 29.72
C ALA A 737 14.04 -0.93 29.27
N ILE A 738 14.92 -0.81 28.27
CA ILE A 738 15.28 0.48 27.66
C ILE A 738 14.53 0.64 26.33
N LEU A 739 13.81 1.75 26.19
CA LEU A 739 12.96 2.11 25.07
C LEU A 739 13.35 3.48 24.53
N LEU A 740 13.22 3.73 23.23
CA LEU A 740 13.44 5.07 22.64
C LEU A 740 12.12 5.89 22.51
N HIS A 741 11.17 5.69 23.41
CA HIS A 741 9.87 6.40 23.39
C HIS A 741 9.20 6.50 24.78
N GLY A 742 8.28 7.48 24.91
CA GLY A 742 7.37 7.63 26.05
C GLY A 742 6.13 6.71 26.00
N ASP A 743 5.10 7.05 26.78
CA ASP A 743 3.81 6.33 26.88
C ASP A 743 2.66 7.04 26.17
N SER A 744 2.96 8.12 25.45
CA SER A 744 1.97 8.90 24.71
C SER A 744 2.28 8.90 23.21
N ALA A 745 1.22 8.89 22.41
CA ALA A 745 1.34 9.26 21.01
C ALA A 745 1.92 10.68 20.93
N ASN A 746 2.91 10.87 20.06
CA ASN A 746 3.78 12.05 19.92
C ASN A 746 5.02 12.14 20.85
N GLU A 747 5.35 11.12 21.66
CA GLU A 747 6.53 11.14 22.56
C GLU A 747 7.70 10.20 22.16
N ALA A 748 7.73 9.71 20.93
CA ALA A 748 8.87 8.96 20.38
C ALA A 748 10.09 9.86 20.06
N TYR A 749 11.32 9.33 20.13
CA TYR A 749 12.53 10.09 19.77
C TYR A 749 12.48 10.57 18.31
N TYR A 750 12.73 11.87 18.10
CA TYR A 750 12.87 12.47 16.77
C TYR A 750 14.29 13.02 16.56
N GLY A 751 15.11 12.27 15.83
CA GLY A 751 16.50 12.65 15.60
C GLY A 751 17.37 11.56 15.00
N LEU A 752 18.67 11.84 14.95
CA LEU A 752 19.71 10.85 14.60
C LEU A 752 20.40 10.37 15.87
N MET A 753 20.80 9.10 15.89
CA MET A 753 21.59 8.50 16.96
C MET A 753 22.72 7.66 16.36
N LYS A 754 23.97 7.97 16.72
CA LYS A 754 25.15 7.24 16.23
C LYS A 754 25.62 6.12 17.15
N HIS A 755 25.56 6.37 18.44
CA HIS A 755 25.97 5.44 19.48
C HIS A 755 24.94 5.44 20.59
N LEU A 756 24.64 4.27 21.14
CA LEU A 756 23.92 4.09 22.40
C LEU A 756 24.57 2.98 23.21
N GLU A 757 25.07 3.33 24.39
CA GLU A 757 25.81 2.42 25.25
C GLU A 757 25.21 2.43 26.66
N PHE A 758 25.18 1.27 27.30
CA PHE A 758 24.63 1.11 28.64
C PHE A 758 25.49 0.23 29.53
N TRP A 759 25.71 0.67 30.77
CA TRP A 759 26.44 -0.06 31.82
C TRP A 759 25.67 -0.03 33.13
N SER A 760 25.75 -1.11 33.91
CA SER A 760 25.21 -1.13 35.28
C SER A 760 26.00 -2.10 36.16
N SER A 761 25.83 -2.00 37.47
CA SER A 761 26.08 -3.14 38.36
C SER A 761 24.82 -4.00 38.43
N PRO A 762 24.92 -5.29 38.80
CA PRO A 762 23.76 -6.02 39.26
C PRO A 762 23.05 -5.27 40.42
N PRO A 763 21.77 -5.56 40.68
CA PRO A 763 21.09 -5.17 41.90
C PRO A 763 21.93 -5.52 43.14
N PRO A 764 21.89 -4.71 44.22
CA PRO A 764 22.40 -5.16 45.51
C PRO A 764 21.67 -6.45 45.91
N ALA A 765 22.39 -7.41 46.49
CA ALA A 765 21.77 -8.59 47.08
C ALA A 765 20.93 -8.18 48.29
N GLU A 766 19.71 -8.71 48.38
CA GLU A 766 18.78 -8.52 49.52
C GLU A 766 19.28 -9.19 50.81
#